data_AF-A0A7X3X3W4-F1
#
_entry.id   AF-A0A7X3X3W4-F1
#
_cell.length_a   1.000
_cell.length_b   1.000
_cell.length_c   1.000
_cell.angle_alpha   90.00
_cell.angle_beta   90.00
_cell.angle_gamma   90.00
#
_symmetry.space_group_name_H-M   'P 1'
#
loop_
_entity.id
_entity.type
_entity.pdbx_description
1 polymer ?
#
loop_
_entity_poly.entity_id
_entity_poly.type
_entity_poly.pdbx_seq_one_letter_code
_entity_poly.pdbx_strand_id
1 'polypeptide(L)'
;MTGSGAGRRHRPGATTAALIVLGVVACENPQPPTACGPAPRLTVNAGEQATVTACFNDPNGDMLAYSAMSSNPGVATVSIAGTTVTVSAVAPGDASVTVTASDPGGLQGQQILPVMVPNRPPMPRGTIGSITVQVGRTESVDVSSYFAEPDGEALTYSATSSNPAVATVLSAGSTVRVTALAKGTTTVTVTATDPGGLSATQTFLSMVPNRSPEPVGTIPDETVEVGDPVTVDLSPYFTDPDGDALRYTARSSNRRVARVSVSGSVVTITAVAKGTANVTTTATDSEGLSATQTFESMVPNRSPEPEGTIPDETVEVGEPITVDLSPYFTDPDGDPLTYTARSSNTSVARVSVSGSVVTITAIAKGTASITTTATDNEGLSATQAFESAVPNRSPEPVGTIPDETVEVGDPVTVDLSSYFTDPDGDPLSYTARSSNTRVATVSVSGSTVTITAVARGSADITITATDSEGLSATQTFESTVPNRRPEPVGTIPDETIDVGEELTVDLSSYFTDPDGDDLTYTASSSRTNVARVSVSGSTLTITARTAGRATITITARDPEGLTASQRATVTVQQPNRAPQPVGAIPAQTLDPNATRSINVSQYFTDPDGDALTYSATSSNTSVATVTVLGSTVTIRAVAPGSATITITARDPEGLTATQLAGVTVRQPNRAPRPVGTIPAQTLNPNASLAINVSQYFTDPDGDPLTYTATSSNTGVATVSVSGSTVTVTGHANGGATITITARDPEGLTATQLADVTVRQPNRAPRPVGTIPAQTLNPNASLAINVSQYFTDPDGDPLTYTATSSNTGVATVSVSGSTVTVTGHANGGATITITARDPGGLTATQTFPVTVADRESGSFDIDLVFATAVTSTQERAFREAAQGWMAVLAESELTDHQTGGSIDCGGDYAQSVGTIDDLMIVAAVVDIDGPGGILGRAGPCWVRLENLLPIFGVMEFDEADLERVERDGRLEPLILHEMGHVLGIGTLWGHHGLLRNPSSQSDAADTHFTGRLATGAFDAAGGDGYTGGAKVPVENTGGPGTHNSHWRASVFGNELMIGWLRDSPPMSAITIQSLADLGYTVDAGLADAYRLPDAAGAASIRENAIDLGNDILGNPIVVVDRNGRIVRVIPP
;
A
#
# COMPACT_ATOMS: atom_id res chain seq x y z
N MET A 1 -26.96 126.45 32.49
CA MET A 1 -26.88 126.64 33.96
C MET A 1 -27.44 128.02 34.25
N THR A 2 -28.47 128.11 35.09
CA THR A 2 -29.43 129.23 35.13
C THR A 2 -30.25 129.14 36.43
N GLY A 3 -30.96 130.17 36.91
CA GLY A 3 -31.14 131.54 36.39
C GLY A 3 -31.84 132.44 37.41
N SER A 4 -32.22 133.68 37.05
CA SER A 4 -32.94 134.63 37.93
C SER A 4 -33.53 135.82 37.14
N GLY A 5 -34.47 136.58 37.75
CA GLY A 5 -35.12 137.74 37.11
C GLY A 5 -35.72 138.77 38.10
N ALA A 6 -36.17 139.94 37.61
CA ALA A 6 -36.62 141.05 38.45
C ALA A 6 -37.68 141.98 37.81
N GLY A 7 -38.52 142.59 38.66
CA GLY A 7 -39.47 143.67 38.29
C GLY A 7 -40.03 144.39 39.53
N ARG A 8 -39.88 145.72 39.59
CA ARG A 8 -40.15 146.66 40.71
C ARG A 8 -40.28 148.10 40.10
N ARG A 9 -40.84 149.20 40.63
CA ARG A 9 -41.71 149.73 41.76
C ARG A 9 -41.81 151.28 41.46
N HIS A 10 -42.61 152.23 41.98
CA HIS A 10 -43.88 152.46 42.73
C HIS A 10 -44.04 154.03 42.85
N ARG A 11 -45.16 154.75 43.19
CA ARG A 11 -46.58 154.43 43.49
C ARG A 11 -47.63 155.58 43.33
N PRO A 12 -47.46 156.85 43.80
CA PRO A 12 -48.55 157.86 43.98
C PRO A 12 -48.52 159.04 42.97
N GLY A 13 -49.38 160.10 42.96
CA GLY A 13 -50.53 160.55 43.80
C GLY A 13 -50.21 161.75 44.73
N ALA A 14 -51.07 162.76 45.04
CA ALA A 14 -52.40 163.24 44.59
C ALA A 14 -52.70 164.68 45.16
N THR A 15 -53.93 165.27 45.09
CA THR A 15 -54.35 166.57 45.75
C THR A 15 -55.73 167.15 45.29
N THR A 16 -56.19 168.32 45.80
CA THR A 16 -57.56 168.93 45.69
C THR A 16 -57.63 170.47 46.00
N ALA A 17 -58.78 171.15 45.79
CA ALA A 17 -59.02 172.62 45.99
C ALA A 17 -60.51 173.02 46.35
N ALA A 18 -60.84 174.29 46.72
CA ALA A 18 -62.19 174.79 47.13
C ALA A 18 -62.37 176.36 47.19
N LEU A 19 -63.54 176.93 47.57
CA LEU A 19 -63.82 178.40 47.81
C LEU A 19 -65.34 178.79 47.98
N ILE A 20 -65.72 180.10 48.19
CA ILE A 20 -67.09 180.61 48.60
C ILE A 20 -67.31 182.16 48.40
N VAL A 21 -68.53 182.76 48.63
CA VAL A 21 -68.93 184.15 48.16
C VAL A 21 -69.78 185.10 49.13
N LEU A 22 -70.81 185.88 48.68
CA LEU A 22 -71.34 187.21 49.19
C LEU A 22 -72.93 187.29 49.23
N GLY A 23 -73.76 188.28 49.70
CA GLY A 23 -73.71 189.71 50.17
C GLY A 23 -75.07 190.38 50.64
N VAL A 24 -75.18 191.74 50.71
CA VAL A 24 -76.36 192.60 51.18
C VAL A 24 -76.44 194.00 50.41
N VAL A 25 -77.29 195.09 50.47
CA VAL A 25 -78.69 195.56 50.93
C VAL A 25 -79.12 196.98 50.32
N ALA A 26 -80.26 197.69 50.65
CA ALA A 26 -80.86 198.90 49.92
C ALA A 26 -81.71 200.05 50.65
N CYS A 27 -82.79 200.75 50.08
CA CYS A 27 -83.42 202.11 50.49
C CYS A 27 -84.98 202.46 50.23
N GLU A 28 -85.53 203.71 50.54
CA GLU A 28 -87.01 204.19 50.69
C GLU A 28 -87.45 205.78 50.61
N ASN A 29 -88.77 206.28 50.60
CA ASN A 29 -89.32 207.75 50.67
C ASN A 29 -90.94 208.06 50.75
N PRO A 30 -91.61 209.27 51.13
CA PRO A 30 -93.08 209.56 51.68
C PRO A 30 -94.11 210.84 51.43
N GLN A 31 -95.48 210.84 51.80
CA GLN A 31 -96.85 211.54 51.58
C GLN A 31 -97.45 211.63 50.18
N PRO A 32 -96.59 211.67 49.17
CA PRO A 32 -96.44 210.54 48.29
C PRO A 32 -96.75 209.15 48.88
N PRO A 33 -97.09 208.18 48.01
CA PRO A 33 -96.96 206.78 48.37
C PRO A 33 -95.55 206.46 48.88
N THR A 34 -95.49 205.75 50.00
CA THR A 34 -94.29 205.60 50.82
C THR A 34 -93.73 204.18 50.78
N ALA A 35 -92.43 204.00 50.50
CA ALA A 35 -91.83 202.65 50.50
C ALA A 35 -91.78 202.03 51.91
N CYS A 36 -92.06 200.73 52.02
CA CYS A 36 -92.17 200.02 53.30
C CYS A 36 -90.84 199.81 54.06
N GLY A 37 -89.71 200.20 53.45
CA GLY A 37 -88.35 199.98 53.93
C GLY A 37 -87.41 199.43 52.84
N PRO A 38 -86.13 199.16 53.17
CA PRO A 38 -85.14 198.69 52.20
C PRO A 38 -85.30 197.19 51.91
N ALA A 39 -84.94 196.75 50.70
CA ALA A 39 -85.11 195.37 50.25
C ALA A 39 -83.80 194.53 50.34
N PRO A 40 -83.91 193.18 50.48
CA PRO A 40 -82.75 192.29 50.60
C PRO A 40 -82.03 192.03 49.26
N ARG A 41 -80.81 191.48 49.33
CA ARG A 41 -80.00 191.08 48.15
C ARG A 41 -80.47 189.74 47.57
N LEU A 42 -80.29 189.63 46.26
CA LEU A 42 -80.61 188.48 45.41
C LEU A 42 -79.32 187.84 44.85
N THR A 43 -79.36 186.55 44.52
CA THR A 43 -78.23 185.80 43.94
C THR A 43 -78.81 184.77 42.96
N VAL A 44 -78.22 184.65 41.76
CA VAL A 44 -78.77 183.89 40.62
C VAL A 44 -77.62 183.31 39.78
N ASN A 45 -77.74 182.11 39.18
CA ASN A 45 -76.67 181.60 38.31
C ASN A 45 -76.77 182.16 36.88
N ALA A 46 -75.67 182.09 36.12
CA ALA A 46 -75.65 182.58 34.73
C ALA A 46 -76.69 181.83 33.87
N GLY A 47 -77.63 182.57 33.27
CA GLY A 47 -78.75 182.04 32.49
C GLY A 47 -80.08 181.89 33.25
N GLU A 48 -80.11 182.09 34.58
CA GLU A 48 -81.33 181.94 35.39
C GLU A 48 -82.07 183.29 35.63
N GLN A 49 -83.29 183.22 36.19
CA GLN A 49 -84.12 184.38 36.54
C GLN A 49 -84.74 184.23 37.94
N ALA A 50 -85.01 185.35 38.60
CA ALA A 50 -85.64 185.40 39.93
C ALA A 50 -86.54 186.64 40.11
N THR A 51 -87.56 186.54 40.96
CA THR A 51 -88.57 187.59 41.19
C THR A 51 -88.60 188.08 42.63
N VAL A 52 -88.96 189.34 42.84
CA VAL A 52 -89.17 189.95 44.16
C VAL A 52 -90.31 190.97 44.12
N THR A 53 -91.01 191.17 45.24
CA THR A 53 -92.14 192.11 45.32
C THR A 53 -91.71 193.41 45.98
N ALA A 54 -91.88 194.54 45.28
CA ALA A 54 -91.66 195.87 45.83
C ALA A 54 -92.85 196.30 46.70
N CYS A 55 -92.59 197.07 47.77
CA CYS A 55 -93.59 197.38 48.79
C CYS A 55 -93.72 198.89 49.00
N PHE A 56 -94.93 199.39 48.80
CA PHE A 56 -95.31 200.77 49.01
C PHE A 56 -96.68 200.83 49.69
N ASN A 57 -96.80 201.66 50.73
CA ASN A 57 -98.07 202.06 51.32
C ASN A 57 -98.44 203.43 50.77
N ASP A 58 -99.64 203.57 50.21
CA ASP A 58 -100.29 204.87 50.14
C ASP A 58 -101.13 205.10 51.40
N PRO A 59 -100.94 206.19 52.17
CA PRO A 59 -101.81 206.54 53.29
C PRO A 59 -103.26 206.84 52.89
N ASN A 60 -103.51 207.24 51.63
CA ASN A 60 -104.84 207.67 51.18
C ASN A 60 -105.71 206.49 50.70
N GLY A 61 -105.09 205.44 50.15
CA GLY A 61 -105.75 204.26 49.59
C GLY A 61 -105.97 204.30 48.08
N ASP A 62 -105.35 205.25 47.39
CA ASP A 62 -105.37 205.39 45.93
C ASP A 62 -104.51 204.31 45.24
N MET A 63 -104.86 203.99 43.98
CA MET A 63 -104.25 202.87 43.26
C MET A 63 -102.96 203.30 42.55
N LEU A 64 -101.83 202.70 42.95
CA LEU A 64 -100.49 203.07 42.49
C LEU A 64 -100.07 202.40 41.18
N ALA A 65 -99.36 203.14 40.33
CA ALA A 65 -98.63 202.64 39.16
C ALA A 65 -97.13 202.48 39.48
N TYR A 66 -96.45 201.53 38.82
CA TYR A 66 -95.06 201.15 39.12
C TYR A 66 -94.14 201.08 37.90
N SER A 67 -92.82 201.31 38.10
CA SER A 67 -91.76 201.17 37.09
C SER A 67 -90.41 200.76 37.72
N ALA A 68 -89.48 200.15 36.96
CA ALA A 68 -88.19 199.66 37.48
C ALA A 68 -87.03 199.68 36.45
N MET A 69 -85.77 199.71 36.92
CA MET A 69 -84.55 199.81 36.08
C MET A 69 -83.31 199.17 36.75
N SER A 70 -82.36 198.62 35.97
CA SER A 70 -81.12 197.95 36.45
C SER A 70 -79.85 198.78 36.19
N SER A 71 -78.82 198.61 37.03
CA SER A 71 -77.55 199.34 36.98
C SER A 71 -76.43 198.67 36.15
N ASN A 72 -76.50 197.36 35.89
CA ASN A 72 -75.52 196.65 35.06
C ASN A 72 -76.16 195.53 34.22
N PRO A 73 -76.66 195.83 33.00
CA PRO A 73 -77.28 194.85 32.11
C PRO A 73 -76.37 193.70 31.66
N GLY A 74 -75.04 193.86 31.70
CA GLY A 74 -74.07 192.82 31.35
C GLY A 74 -73.95 191.71 32.39
N VAL A 75 -74.45 191.96 33.61
CA VAL A 75 -74.59 190.95 34.67
C VAL A 75 -76.06 190.61 34.90
N ALA A 76 -76.96 191.61 35.01
CA ALA A 76 -78.38 191.37 35.21
C ALA A 76 -79.36 192.41 34.61
N THR A 77 -80.41 191.93 33.95
CA THR A 77 -81.51 192.72 33.35
C THR A 77 -82.80 192.66 34.20
N VAL A 78 -83.76 193.58 33.98
CA VAL A 78 -84.97 193.70 34.83
C VAL A 78 -86.25 194.04 34.06
N SER A 79 -87.41 193.63 34.61
CA SER A 79 -88.76 194.09 34.24
C SER A 79 -89.68 194.16 35.49
N ILE A 80 -90.87 194.75 35.37
CA ILE A 80 -91.86 194.85 36.48
C ILE A 80 -93.30 194.74 35.97
N ALA A 81 -94.17 194.10 36.76
CA ALA A 81 -95.62 194.05 36.53
C ALA A 81 -96.37 194.13 37.88
N GLY A 82 -97.20 195.16 38.05
CA GLY A 82 -97.74 195.50 39.37
C GLY A 82 -96.59 195.79 40.34
N THR A 83 -96.62 195.15 41.52
CA THR A 83 -95.53 195.22 42.50
C THR A 83 -94.39 194.20 42.25
N THR A 84 -94.54 193.25 41.31
CA THR A 84 -93.54 192.18 41.13
C THR A 84 -92.48 192.57 40.11
N VAL A 85 -91.22 192.59 40.57
CA VAL A 85 -90.00 192.84 39.80
C VAL A 85 -89.38 191.50 39.41
N THR A 86 -88.91 191.36 38.17
CA THR A 86 -88.23 190.16 37.65
C THR A 86 -86.81 190.52 37.22
N VAL A 87 -85.81 189.77 37.69
CA VAL A 87 -84.38 189.93 37.39
C VAL A 87 -83.87 188.70 36.64
N SER A 88 -82.95 188.89 35.70
CA SER A 88 -82.34 187.80 34.90
C SER A 88 -80.83 187.94 34.86
N ALA A 89 -80.07 186.86 35.07
CA ALA A 89 -78.61 186.88 35.17
C ALA A 89 -77.91 186.34 33.91
N VAL A 90 -76.78 186.95 33.54
CA VAL A 90 -76.10 186.73 32.25
C VAL A 90 -74.73 186.06 32.41
N ALA A 91 -73.88 186.57 33.30
CA ALA A 91 -72.49 186.13 33.47
C ALA A 91 -72.00 186.36 34.93
N PRO A 92 -70.91 185.70 35.38
CA PRO A 92 -70.32 185.90 36.71
C PRO A 92 -70.05 187.38 37.04
N GLY A 93 -70.62 187.90 38.14
CA GLY A 93 -70.53 189.33 38.50
C GLY A 93 -71.58 189.80 39.53
N ASP A 94 -71.70 191.12 39.70
CA ASP A 94 -72.59 191.83 40.64
C ASP A 94 -73.41 192.97 39.96
N ALA A 95 -74.64 193.28 40.44
CA ALA A 95 -75.53 194.33 39.91
C ALA A 95 -76.58 194.87 40.93
N SER A 96 -77.40 195.87 40.54
CA SER A 96 -78.53 196.41 41.34
C SER A 96 -79.70 196.98 40.51
N VAL A 97 -80.84 197.25 41.14
CA VAL A 97 -82.15 197.62 40.56
C VAL A 97 -82.87 198.68 41.42
N THR A 98 -83.58 199.62 40.79
CA THR A 98 -84.44 200.63 41.44
C THR A 98 -85.89 200.51 40.96
N VAL A 99 -86.85 200.74 41.86
CA VAL A 99 -88.31 200.72 41.63
C VAL A 99 -88.94 202.05 42.04
N THR A 100 -89.93 202.53 41.28
CA THR A 100 -90.72 203.74 41.57
C THR A 100 -92.21 203.40 41.63
N ALA A 101 -92.95 204.02 42.54
CA ALA A 101 -94.41 203.99 42.65
C ALA A 101 -95.00 205.41 42.50
N SER A 102 -96.19 205.55 41.92
CA SER A 102 -96.83 206.86 41.66
C SER A 102 -98.35 206.81 41.83
N ASP A 103 -98.93 207.87 42.41
CA ASP A 103 -100.38 208.04 42.60
C ASP A 103 -101.06 208.78 41.42
N PRO A 104 -102.40 208.88 41.37
CA PRO A 104 -103.14 209.64 40.35
C PRO A 104 -102.88 211.16 40.36
N GLY A 105 -102.52 211.75 41.50
CA GLY A 105 -102.14 213.16 41.64
C GLY A 105 -100.73 213.48 41.12
N GLY A 106 -99.87 212.46 40.94
CA GLY A 106 -98.52 212.57 40.40
C GLY A 106 -97.38 212.57 41.43
N LEU A 107 -97.68 212.32 42.71
CA LEU A 107 -96.71 212.13 43.79
C LEU A 107 -96.10 210.72 43.76
N GLN A 108 -94.85 210.58 44.20
CA GLN A 108 -94.06 209.36 43.97
C GLN A 108 -93.16 208.95 45.15
N GLY A 109 -92.90 207.65 45.28
CA GLY A 109 -91.91 207.05 46.19
C GLY A 109 -91.03 206.03 45.47
N GLN A 110 -89.87 205.68 46.06
CA GLN A 110 -88.90 204.74 45.45
C GLN A 110 -88.33 203.68 46.43
N GLN A 111 -87.85 202.56 45.89
CA GLN A 111 -87.22 201.43 46.60
C GLN A 111 -86.07 200.82 45.76
N ILE A 112 -85.05 200.19 46.36
CA ILE A 112 -83.82 199.69 45.66
C ILE A 112 -83.48 198.23 46.05
N LEU A 113 -82.73 197.47 45.21
CA LEU A 113 -82.46 196.01 45.28
C LEU A 113 -81.06 195.60 44.68
N PRO A 114 -80.24 194.70 45.27
CA PRO A 114 -78.95 194.20 44.68
C PRO A 114 -78.87 192.69 44.25
N VAL A 115 -77.87 192.27 43.43
CA VAL A 115 -77.79 190.95 42.66
C VAL A 115 -76.33 190.37 42.50
N MET A 116 -76.09 189.03 42.31
CA MET A 116 -74.74 188.33 42.19
C MET A 116 -74.69 186.92 41.45
N VAL A 117 -73.54 186.41 40.89
CA VAL A 117 -73.36 185.18 39.98
C VAL A 117 -71.94 184.42 39.95
N PRO A 118 -71.76 183.04 39.74
CA PRO A 118 -70.45 182.22 39.83
C PRO A 118 -70.01 181.20 38.68
N ASN A 119 -68.93 180.33 38.84
CA ASN A 119 -68.18 179.45 37.83
C ASN A 119 -67.87 177.94 38.22
N ARG A 120 -67.44 176.99 37.32
CA ARG A 120 -67.37 175.48 37.52
C ARG A 120 -66.16 174.68 36.88
N PRO A 121 -66.09 173.31 36.96
CA PRO A 121 -64.98 172.43 36.44
C PRO A 121 -65.36 171.22 35.49
N PRO A 122 -64.38 170.46 34.92
CA PRO A 122 -64.56 169.41 33.90
C PRO A 122 -64.96 168.01 34.43
N MET A 123 -65.40 167.12 33.53
CA MET A 123 -65.95 165.79 33.88
C MET A 123 -65.53 164.66 32.91
N PRO A 124 -65.32 163.41 33.41
CA PRO A 124 -65.06 162.25 32.57
C PRO A 124 -66.34 161.70 31.89
N ARG A 125 -66.17 160.94 30.81
CA ARG A 125 -67.24 160.43 29.95
C ARG A 125 -66.93 159.00 29.46
N GLY A 126 -67.91 158.10 29.53
CA GLY A 126 -67.72 156.69 29.11
C GLY A 126 -66.68 155.92 29.94
N THR A 127 -66.18 154.80 29.39
CA THR A 127 -65.10 153.98 29.96
C THR A 127 -64.17 153.42 28.88
N ILE A 128 -62.88 153.28 29.17
CA ILE A 128 -61.86 152.74 28.24
C ILE A 128 -61.80 151.21 28.35
N GLY A 129 -61.76 150.50 27.22
CA GLY A 129 -61.78 149.03 27.15
C GLY A 129 -60.42 148.35 27.29
N SER A 130 -60.41 147.09 27.76
CA SER A 130 -59.21 146.24 27.87
C SER A 130 -58.79 145.61 26.55
N ILE A 131 -57.49 145.34 26.39
CA ILE A 131 -56.87 144.73 25.20
C ILE A 131 -56.15 143.40 25.54
N THR A 132 -55.75 142.66 24.50
CA THR A 132 -54.90 141.45 24.60
C THR A 132 -53.87 141.53 23.48
N VAL A 133 -52.59 141.31 23.79
CA VAL A 133 -51.48 141.60 22.87
C VAL A 133 -50.44 140.49 22.96
N GLN A 134 -50.09 139.86 21.85
CA GLN A 134 -49.09 138.79 21.83
C GLN A 134 -47.68 139.32 22.15
N VAL A 135 -46.81 138.46 22.67
CA VAL A 135 -45.41 138.81 23.03
C VAL A 135 -44.72 139.51 21.84
N GLY A 136 -44.16 140.69 22.08
CA GLY A 136 -43.43 141.47 21.07
C GLY A 136 -44.29 142.33 20.14
N ARG A 137 -45.55 142.64 20.50
CA ARG A 137 -46.45 143.50 19.71
C ARG A 137 -46.92 144.76 20.45
N THR A 138 -47.40 145.74 19.70
CA THR A 138 -47.80 147.08 20.16
C THR A 138 -49.16 147.48 19.61
N GLU A 139 -50.03 148.05 20.45
CA GLU A 139 -51.36 148.56 20.12
C GLU A 139 -51.54 150.05 20.52
N SER A 140 -52.64 150.70 20.10
CA SER A 140 -52.92 152.13 20.34
C SER A 140 -54.40 152.43 20.59
N VAL A 141 -54.69 153.41 21.46
CA VAL A 141 -56.05 153.79 21.92
C VAL A 141 -56.14 155.33 21.98
N ASP A 142 -57.16 155.94 21.37
CA ASP A 142 -57.44 157.38 21.54
C ASP A 142 -58.41 157.64 22.70
N VAL A 143 -58.18 158.71 23.47
CA VAL A 143 -58.94 159.03 24.69
C VAL A 143 -59.70 160.37 24.63
N SER A 144 -59.68 161.06 23.48
CA SER A 144 -60.22 162.42 23.33
C SER A 144 -61.71 162.55 23.68
N SER A 145 -62.52 161.55 23.31
CA SER A 145 -63.97 161.53 23.50
C SER A 145 -64.44 161.15 24.92
N TYR A 146 -63.50 160.79 25.80
CA TYR A 146 -63.76 160.23 27.13
C TYR A 146 -63.73 161.27 28.26
N PHE A 147 -63.69 162.56 27.92
CA PHE A 147 -63.72 163.70 28.85
C PHE A 147 -64.47 164.88 28.22
N ALA A 148 -65.03 165.79 29.03
CA ALA A 148 -65.81 166.94 28.59
C ALA A 148 -65.74 168.10 29.60
N GLU A 149 -66.03 169.32 29.13
CA GLU A 149 -65.93 170.57 29.91
C GLU A 149 -67.29 171.32 29.84
N PRO A 150 -67.99 171.57 30.97
CA PRO A 150 -69.30 172.23 30.99
C PRO A 150 -69.33 173.76 30.85
N ASP A 151 -68.23 174.50 30.99
CA ASP A 151 -68.22 175.98 30.89
C ASP A 151 -67.75 176.49 29.50
N GLY A 152 -67.01 175.68 28.73
CA GLY A 152 -66.66 175.89 27.32
C GLY A 152 -65.18 175.69 26.94
N GLU A 153 -64.33 175.23 27.86
CA GLU A 153 -62.86 175.29 27.75
C GLU A 153 -62.19 174.00 27.23
N ALA A 154 -60.87 174.03 26.97
CA ALA A 154 -60.13 172.99 26.26
C ALA A 154 -59.18 172.17 27.15
N LEU A 155 -59.09 170.85 26.91
CA LEU A 155 -58.42 169.88 27.79
C LEU A 155 -57.08 169.32 27.25
N THR A 156 -56.23 168.83 28.16
CA THR A 156 -54.92 168.17 27.87
C THR A 156 -54.76 166.82 28.61
N TYR A 157 -53.95 165.88 28.09
CA TYR A 157 -53.95 164.45 28.52
C TYR A 157 -52.57 163.83 28.87
N SER A 158 -52.54 162.75 29.68
CA SER A 158 -51.35 161.92 29.96
C SER A 158 -51.68 160.47 30.42
N ALA A 159 -50.75 159.49 30.34
CA ALA A 159 -50.99 158.08 30.73
C ALA A 159 -49.78 157.27 31.29
N THR A 160 -50.04 156.19 32.06
CA THR A 160 -49.03 155.30 32.71
C THR A 160 -49.47 153.81 32.83
N SER A 161 -48.53 152.86 33.11
CA SER A 161 -48.78 151.40 33.23
C SER A 161 -48.32 150.81 34.58
N SER A 162 -49.00 149.78 35.07
CA SER A 162 -48.77 149.16 36.40
C SER A 162 -47.67 148.10 36.44
N ASN A 163 -47.35 147.43 35.32
CA ASN A 163 -46.25 146.46 35.23
C ASN A 163 -45.53 146.52 33.86
N PRO A 164 -44.51 147.40 33.73
CA PRO A 164 -43.71 147.56 32.52
C PRO A 164 -43.07 146.29 31.97
N ALA A 165 -42.79 145.27 32.81
CA ALA A 165 -42.20 144.01 32.36
C ALA A 165 -43.19 143.09 31.64
N VAL A 166 -44.50 143.30 31.81
CA VAL A 166 -45.53 142.66 31.00
C VAL A 166 -45.91 143.57 29.83
N ALA A 167 -46.24 144.85 30.09
CA ALA A 167 -46.44 145.83 29.03
C ALA A 167 -46.11 147.29 29.41
N THR A 168 -45.47 148.00 28.47
CA THR A 168 -45.09 149.43 28.58
C THR A 168 -46.07 150.34 27.86
N VAL A 169 -46.16 151.63 28.24
CA VAL A 169 -47.08 152.61 27.61
C VAL A 169 -46.49 154.01 27.43
N LEU A 170 -47.07 154.78 26.52
CA LEU A 170 -46.73 156.18 26.23
C LEU A 170 -47.96 156.96 25.72
N SER A 171 -48.15 158.21 26.15
CA SER A 171 -49.21 159.13 25.66
C SER A 171 -48.65 160.25 24.78
N ALA A 172 -49.32 160.54 23.66
CA ALA A 172 -49.01 161.65 22.75
C ALA A 172 -50.31 162.29 22.23
N GLY A 173 -50.51 163.58 22.50
CA GLY A 173 -51.80 164.24 22.28
C GLY A 173 -52.89 163.54 23.12
N SER A 174 -53.97 163.10 22.48
CA SER A 174 -55.03 162.29 23.11
C SER A 174 -54.82 160.77 22.96
N THR A 175 -53.75 160.29 22.32
CA THR A 175 -53.57 158.86 22.02
C THR A 175 -52.54 158.20 22.95
N VAL A 176 -52.86 157.01 23.45
CA VAL A 176 -52.03 156.16 24.33
C VAL A 176 -51.63 154.88 23.59
N ARG A 177 -50.36 154.48 23.65
CA ARG A 177 -49.84 153.23 23.05
C ARG A 177 -49.45 152.22 24.13
N VAL A 178 -49.54 150.92 23.82
CA VAL A 178 -49.26 149.79 24.75
C VAL A 178 -48.43 148.71 24.06
N THR A 179 -47.31 148.24 24.63
CA THR A 179 -46.43 147.21 24.04
C THR A 179 -46.17 146.04 24.99
N ALA A 180 -46.44 144.80 24.57
CA ALA A 180 -46.34 143.60 25.42
C ALA A 180 -45.03 142.81 25.25
N LEU A 181 -44.50 142.24 26.34
CA LEU A 181 -43.14 141.69 26.42
C LEU A 181 -43.01 140.26 26.99
N ALA A 182 -44.00 139.74 27.75
CA ALA A 182 -43.94 138.40 28.36
C ALA A 182 -45.34 137.85 28.71
N LYS A 183 -45.47 136.53 28.91
CA LYS A 183 -46.74 135.89 29.34
C LYS A 183 -47.21 136.45 30.70
N GLY A 184 -48.43 137.01 30.76
CA GLY A 184 -48.91 137.76 31.93
C GLY A 184 -50.02 138.80 31.68
N THR A 185 -50.27 139.68 32.66
CA THR A 185 -51.37 140.68 32.65
C THR A 185 -50.96 142.01 33.31
N THR A 186 -51.50 143.17 32.87
CA THR A 186 -51.23 144.50 33.48
C THR A 186 -52.34 145.56 33.23
N THR A 187 -52.20 146.77 33.79
CA THR A 187 -53.21 147.85 33.87
C THR A 187 -52.63 149.20 33.41
N VAL A 188 -53.44 150.05 32.79
CA VAL A 188 -53.08 151.36 32.24
C VAL A 188 -54.01 152.46 32.80
N THR A 189 -53.49 153.66 33.08
CA THR A 189 -54.22 154.81 33.67
C THR A 189 -54.03 156.07 32.82
N VAL A 190 -55.06 156.94 32.74
CA VAL A 190 -55.12 158.15 31.91
C VAL A 190 -55.74 159.34 32.67
N THR A 191 -55.27 160.57 32.42
CA THR A 191 -55.68 161.83 33.10
C THR A 191 -56.01 162.94 32.09
N ALA A 192 -56.95 163.86 32.43
CA ALA A 192 -57.33 165.05 31.64
C ALA A 192 -57.49 166.32 32.51
N THR A 193 -57.07 167.51 32.01
CA THR A 193 -57.03 168.79 32.77
C THR A 193 -57.37 170.03 31.93
N ASP A 194 -58.01 171.04 32.53
CA ASP A 194 -58.44 172.34 31.93
C ASP A 194 -57.47 173.54 32.18
N PRO A 195 -57.77 174.75 31.67
CA PRO A 195 -56.98 175.97 31.93
C PRO A 195 -57.10 176.55 33.35
N GLY A 196 -58.21 176.29 34.05
CA GLY A 196 -58.43 176.68 35.46
C GLY A 196 -57.62 175.85 36.47
N GLY A 197 -57.08 174.69 36.04
CA GLY A 197 -56.30 173.75 36.84
C GLY A 197 -57.07 172.55 37.37
N LEU A 198 -58.29 172.29 36.89
CA LEU A 198 -59.22 171.26 37.39
C LEU A 198 -59.27 170.06 36.41
N SER A 199 -59.48 168.83 36.93
CA SER A 199 -59.08 167.60 36.22
C SER A 199 -59.83 166.31 36.61
N ALA A 200 -59.73 165.27 35.75
CA ALA A 200 -60.37 163.95 35.89
C ALA A 200 -59.50 162.79 35.33
N THR A 201 -59.82 161.52 35.66
CA THR A 201 -58.99 160.32 35.29
C THR A 201 -59.81 159.05 34.96
N GLN A 202 -59.21 158.07 34.24
CA GLN A 202 -59.77 156.74 33.85
C GLN A 202 -58.70 155.62 33.68
N THR A 203 -59.07 154.33 33.54
CA THR A 203 -58.13 153.16 33.45
C THR A 203 -58.59 151.97 32.55
N PHE A 204 -57.69 151.05 32.15
CA PHE A 204 -57.97 149.78 31.41
C PHE A 204 -56.88 148.66 31.58
N LEU A 205 -56.98 147.48 30.92
CA LEU A 205 -56.10 146.28 31.09
C LEU A 205 -55.44 145.72 29.79
N SER A 206 -54.41 144.84 29.91
CA SER A 206 -53.67 144.13 28.81
C SER A 206 -53.21 142.69 29.18
N MET A 207 -53.20 141.69 28.27
CA MET A 207 -52.98 140.22 28.55
C MET A 207 -52.17 139.39 27.49
N VAL A 208 -51.53 138.24 27.86
CA VAL A 208 -50.61 137.40 27.00
C VAL A 208 -50.45 135.86 27.39
N PRO A 209 -50.37 134.83 26.46
CA PRO A 209 -50.46 133.34 26.72
C PRO A 209 -49.20 132.37 26.44
N ASN A 210 -49.39 131.02 26.28
CA ASN A 210 -48.40 129.88 26.26
C ASN A 210 -48.50 128.91 25.01
N ARG A 211 -47.53 127.98 24.79
CA ARG A 211 -47.46 126.99 23.66
C ARG A 211 -47.18 125.51 24.08
N SER A 212 -46.76 124.63 23.13
CA SER A 212 -46.62 123.15 23.23
C SER A 212 -45.44 122.55 22.41
N PRO A 213 -44.98 121.31 22.68
CA PRO A 213 -43.89 120.63 21.95
C PRO A 213 -44.12 120.35 20.46
N GLU A 214 -43.02 120.24 19.72
CA GLU A 214 -42.96 119.99 18.27
C GLU A 214 -41.97 118.85 17.93
N PRO A 215 -42.25 118.00 16.92
CA PRO A 215 -41.30 116.99 16.45
C PRO A 215 -40.20 117.60 15.58
N VAL A 216 -39.01 117.01 15.61
CA VAL A 216 -37.82 117.45 14.86
C VAL A 216 -37.34 116.29 13.98
N GLY A 217 -37.17 116.53 12.68
CA GLY A 217 -36.74 115.50 11.73
C GLY A 217 -37.67 114.28 11.67
N THR A 218 -37.11 113.13 11.31
CA THR A 218 -37.79 111.83 11.23
C THR A 218 -36.90 110.74 11.81
N ILE A 219 -37.44 109.88 12.67
CA ILE A 219 -36.73 108.68 13.15
C ILE A 219 -36.55 107.68 11.98
N PRO A 220 -35.36 107.10 11.76
CA PRO A 220 -35.12 106.09 10.71
C PRO A 220 -35.86 104.76 10.96
N ASP A 221 -36.09 104.00 9.89
CA ASP A 221 -36.55 102.62 9.94
C ASP A 221 -35.39 101.66 10.26
N GLU A 222 -35.65 100.59 11.02
CA GLU A 222 -34.61 99.71 11.59
C GLU A 222 -34.77 98.25 11.16
N THR A 223 -33.70 97.59 10.71
CA THR A 223 -33.69 96.13 10.49
C THR A 223 -33.06 95.44 11.70
N VAL A 224 -33.75 94.45 12.26
CA VAL A 224 -33.39 93.82 13.55
C VAL A 224 -33.44 92.30 13.40
N GLU A 225 -32.32 91.62 13.64
CA GLU A 225 -32.23 90.17 13.58
C GLU A 225 -32.60 89.50 14.91
N VAL A 226 -33.04 88.23 14.87
CA VAL A 226 -33.53 87.49 16.04
C VAL A 226 -32.37 87.06 16.95
N GLY A 227 -31.91 88.00 17.78
CA GLY A 227 -30.85 87.82 18.77
C GLY A 227 -30.30 89.15 19.26
N ASP A 228 -30.13 90.11 18.35
CA ASP A 228 -29.44 91.37 18.59
C ASP A 228 -30.40 92.57 18.69
N PRO A 229 -30.58 93.17 19.88
CA PRO A 229 -31.50 94.29 20.09
C PRO A 229 -30.90 95.64 19.70
N VAL A 230 -31.59 96.38 18.83
CA VAL A 230 -31.21 97.73 18.36
C VAL A 230 -31.72 98.81 19.34
N THR A 231 -31.04 99.96 19.41
CA THR A 231 -31.43 101.09 20.28
C THR A 231 -31.38 102.44 19.58
N VAL A 232 -32.42 103.26 19.75
CA VAL A 232 -32.57 104.59 19.13
C VAL A 232 -32.81 105.64 20.21
N ASP A 233 -32.04 106.74 20.21
CA ASP A 233 -32.28 107.88 21.11
C ASP A 233 -33.29 108.85 20.51
N LEU A 234 -34.34 109.19 21.27
CA LEU A 234 -35.41 110.11 20.87
C LEU A 234 -35.08 111.58 21.16
N SER A 235 -34.00 111.87 21.89
CA SER A 235 -33.65 113.25 22.28
C SER A 235 -33.39 114.24 21.12
N PRO A 236 -32.89 113.83 19.93
CA PRO A 236 -32.76 114.73 18.78
C PRO A 236 -34.08 115.01 18.04
N TYR A 237 -35.14 114.24 18.32
CA TYR A 237 -36.32 114.15 17.46
C TYR A 237 -37.56 114.90 17.98
N PHE A 238 -37.44 115.63 19.09
CA PHE A 238 -38.50 116.46 19.67
C PHE A 238 -37.92 117.68 20.39
N THR A 239 -38.63 118.81 20.38
CA THR A 239 -38.25 120.06 21.06
C THR A 239 -39.46 120.76 21.66
N ASP A 240 -39.26 121.63 22.65
CA ASP A 240 -40.31 122.53 23.14
C ASP A 240 -40.04 124.00 22.77
N PRO A 241 -41.01 124.76 22.23
CA PRO A 241 -40.83 126.15 21.85
C PRO A 241 -40.78 127.18 23.00
N ASP A 242 -41.33 126.87 24.18
CA ASP A 242 -41.31 127.75 25.37
C ASP A 242 -40.16 127.40 26.35
N GLY A 243 -39.58 126.20 26.22
CA GLY A 243 -38.38 125.71 26.91
C GLY A 243 -38.61 124.60 27.93
N ASP A 244 -39.79 123.97 27.94
CA ASP A 244 -40.19 122.99 28.95
C ASP A 244 -39.62 121.57 28.69
N ALA A 245 -39.57 120.74 29.74
CA ALA A 245 -38.83 119.47 29.72
C ALA A 245 -39.68 118.29 29.23
N LEU A 246 -39.15 117.50 28.29
CA LEU A 246 -39.88 116.42 27.61
C LEU A 246 -39.72 115.04 28.26
N ARG A 247 -40.82 114.28 28.29
CA ARG A 247 -40.89 112.86 28.70
C ARG A 247 -41.28 111.96 27.53
N TYR A 248 -40.60 110.82 27.37
CA TYR A 248 -40.78 109.91 26.23
C TYR A 248 -41.52 108.59 26.56
N THR A 249 -42.22 108.03 25.56
CA THR A 249 -42.76 106.66 25.55
C THR A 249 -42.74 106.06 24.13
N ALA A 250 -42.86 104.73 23.99
CA ALA A 250 -42.93 104.05 22.68
C ALA A 250 -43.76 102.76 22.70
N ARG A 251 -44.28 102.35 21.54
CA ARG A 251 -45.14 101.16 21.35
C ARG A 251 -44.98 100.56 19.94
N SER A 252 -44.70 99.26 19.86
CA SER A 252 -44.73 98.47 18.61
C SER A 252 -46.17 98.06 18.24
N SER A 253 -46.47 98.05 16.94
CA SER A 253 -47.74 97.57 16.38
C SER A 253 -47.91 96.05 16.50
N ASN A 254 -46.81 95.29 16.33
CA ASN A 254 -46.82 93.82 16.35
C ASN A 254 -45.72 93.25 17.27
N ARG A 255 -46.10 93.00 18.53
CA ARG A 255 -45.21 92.46 19.60
C ARG A 255 -44.87 90.96 19.45
N ARG A 256 -45.28 90.33 18.34
CA ARG A 256 -44.82 88.99 17.89
C ARG A 256 -43.68 89.06 16.87
N VAL A 257 -43.49 90.22 16.21
CA VAL A 257 -42.38 90.48 15.27
C VAL A 257 -41.29 91.28 15.97
N ALA A 258 -41.62 92.46 16.52
CA ALA A 258 -40.67 93.29 17.25
C ALA A 258 -41.28 93.81 18.57
N ARG A 259 -40.51 93.74 19.66
CA ARG A 259 -40.86 94.26 20.98
C ARG A 259 -40.07 95.52 21.28
N VAL A 260 -40.66 96.43 22.05
CA VAL A 260 -40.00 97.69 22.45
C VAL A 260 -40.16 98.02 23.93
N SER A 261 -39.18 98.74 24.47
CA SER A 261 -39.11 99.33 25.81
C SER A 261 -38.42 100.70 25.75
N VAL A 262 -38.67 101.59 26.71
CA VAL A 262 -38.05 102.94 26.77
C VAL A 262 -37.39 103.17 28.12
N SER A 263 -36.20 103.78 28.10
CA SER A 263 -35.46 104.23 29.28
C SER A 263 -34.88 105.63 29.04
N GLY A 264 -35.31 106.62 29.82
CA GLY A 264 -34.98 108.02 29.58
C GLY A 264 -35.55 108.49 28.23
N SER A 265 -34.68 108.81 27.29
CA SER A 265 -35.01 109.14 25.90
C SER A 265 -34.76 107.98 24.91
N VAL A 266 -34.13 106.87 25.33
CA VAL A 266 -33.77 105.77 24.43
C VAL A 266 -34.88 104.73 24.35
N VAL A 267 -35.26 104.33 23.14
CA VAL A 267 -36.07 103.13 22.87
C VAL A 267 -35.17 101.96 22.47
N THR A 268 -35.40 100.79 23.05
CA THR A 268 -34.79 99.51 22.64
C THR A 268 -35.81 98.70 21.85
N ILE A 269 -35.35 98.05 20.78
CA ILE A 269 -36.12 97.18 19.88
C ILE A 269 -35.54 95.77 19.99
N THR A 270 -36.38 94.74 19.95
CA THR A 270 -35.94 93.33 19.98
C THR A 270 -36.81 92.51 19.04
N ALA A 271 -36.20 91.88 18.04
CA ALA A 271 -36.88 90.96 17.13
C ALA A 271 -37.34 89.68 17.83
N VAL A 272 -38.35 89.04 17.28
CA VAL A 272 -39.03 87.85 17.86
C VAL A 272 -39.42 86.83 16.79
N ALA A 273 -39.79 87.28 15.58
CA ALA A 273 -40.08 86.44 14.41
C ALA A 273 -40.07 87.30 13.14
N LYS A 274 -39.89 86.67 11.96
CA LYS A 274 -39.89 87.32 10.64
C LYS A 274 -41.14 88.17 10.34
N GLY A 275 -40.98 89.23 9.56
CA GLY A 275 -42.02 90.20 9.17
C GLY A 275 -41.70 91.63 9.62
N THR A 276 -42.68 92.54 9.56
CA THR A 276 -42.49 93.95 9.99
C THR A 276 -43.44 94.41 11.11
N ALA A 277 -43.01 95.46 11.83
CA ALA A 277 -43.75 96.06 12.94
C ALA A 277 -43.38 97.55 13.12
N ASN A 278 -44.37 98.43 13.15
CA ASN A 278 -44.14 99.88 13.29
C ASN A 278 -44.01 100.28 14.75
N VAL A 279 -43.01 101.11 15.07
CA VAL A 279 -42.73 101.63 16.40
C VAL A 279 -43.15 103.09 16.48
N THR A 280 -44.27 103.36 17.16
CA THR A 280 -44.75 104.72 17.45
C THR A 280 -44.10 105.23 18.73
N THR A 281 -43.63 106.48 18.71
CA THR A 281 -43.00 107.17 19.85
C THR A 281 -43.77 108.45 20.19
N THR A 282 -43.65 108.93 21.43
CA THR A 282 -44.40 110.09 21.94
C THR A 282 -43.55 110.88 22.93
N ALA A 283 -43.51 112.20 22.77
CA ALA A 283 -42.92 113.16 23.72
C ALA A 283 -44.02 114.04 24.35
N THR A 284 -43.84 114.48 25.59
CA THR A 284 -44.83 115.28 26.34
C THR A 284 -44.14 116.27 27.29
N ASP A 285 -44.64 117.50 27.38
CA ASP A 285 -44.16 118.54 28.31
C ASP A 285 -44.67 118.37 29.76
N SER A 286 -44.45 119.39 30.60
CA SER A 286 -44.92 119.45 31.99
C SER A 286 -46.39 119.84 32.18
N GLU A 287 -47.04 120.45 31.19
CA GLU A 287 -48.45 120.89 31.25
C GLU A 287 -49.42 119.88 30.57
N GLY A 288 -48.88 118.86 29.89
CA GLY A 288 -49.59 117.74 29.28
C GLY A 288 -49.73 117.78 27.75
N LEU A 289 -49.07 118.71 27.07
CA LEU A 289 -49.12 118.84 25.61
C LEU A 289 -48.02 117.97 24.98
N SER A 290 -48.29 117.40 23.78
CA SER A 290 -47.49 116.27 23.27
C SER A 290 -47.41 116.19 21.74
N ALA A 291 -46.35 115.52 21.27
CA ALA A 291 -46.06 115.24 19.87
C ALA A 291 -45.66 113.77 19.67
N THR A 292 -45.82 113.23 18.47
CA THR A 292 -45.56 111.82 18.14
C THR A 292 -44.79 111.64 16.84
N GLN A 293 -44.07 110.52 16.73
CA GLN A 293 -43.44 110.04 15.48
C GLN A 293 -43.66 108.52 15.34
N THR A 294 -43.37 107.93 14.18
CA THR A 294 -43.44 106.47 13.94
C THR A 294 -42.47 106.07 12.83
N PHE A 295 -41.82 104.92 13.00
CA PHE A 295 -40.90 104.29 12.04
C PHE A 295 -41.18 102.78 11.94
N GLU A 296 -40.71 102.10 10.92
CA GLU A 296 -40.85 100.65 10.71
C GLU A 296 -39.67 99.87 11.31
N SER A 297 -39.94 98.64 11.76
CA SER A 297 -38.93 97.67 12.16
C SER A 297 -39.13 96.35 11.43
N MET A 298 -38.12 95.89 10.69
CA MET A 298 -38.16 94.67 9.87
C MET A 298 -37.29 93.56 10.45
N VAL A 299 -37.80 92.32 10.39
CA VAL A 299 -37.10 91.08 10.71
C VAL A 299 -37.11 90.20 9.45
N PRO A 300 -35.95 89.87 8.84
CA PRO A 300 -35.88 89.11 7.59
C PRO A 300 -36.21 87.62 7.77
N ASN A 301 -36.45 86.93 6.64
CA ASN A 301 -36.53 85.47 6.55
C ASN A 301 -35.12 84.88 6.50
N ARG A 302 -34.88 83.78 7.21
CA ARG A 302 -33.59 83.05 7.20
C ARG A 302 -33.68 81.81 6.31
N SER A 303 -32.55 81.35 5.79
CA SER A 303 -32.49 80.11 5.01
C SER A 303 -32.55 78.88 5.92
N PRO A 304 -32.99 77.72 5.40
CA PRO A 304 -32.75 76.43 6.04
C PRO A 304 -31.27 76.23 6.37
N GLU A 305 -30.97 75.52 7.44
CA GLU A 305 -29.60 75.18 7.88
C GLU A 305 -29.42 73.64 7.91
N PRO A 306 -28.22 73.12 7.56
CA PRO A 306 -27.92 71.70 7.68
C PRO A 306 -27.69 71.32 9.15
N GLU A 307 -28.39 70.29 9.64
CA GLU A 307 -28.23 69.76 10.98
C GLU A 307 -27.42 68.45 10.93
N GLY A 308 -26.28 68.41 11.63
CA GLY A 308 -25.35 67.27 11.56
C GLY A 308 -24.77 67.02 10.15
N THR A 309 -24.56 65.74 9.82
CA THR A 309 -24.06 65.29 8.52
C THR A 309 -24.79 64.02 8.09
N ILE A 310 -25.26 63.94 6.85
CA ILE A 310 -25.78 62.69 6.28
C ILE A 310 -24.63 61.67 6.19
N PRO A 311 -24.78 60.42 6.66
CA PRO A 311 -23.76 59.38 6.53
C PRO A 311 -23.48 58.98 5.08
N ASP A 312 -22.26 58.53 4.79
CA ASP A 312 -21.96 57.79 3.56
C ASP A 312 -22.63 56.41 3.61
N GLU A 313 -23.19 55.97 2.48
CA GLU A 313 -24.02 54.76 2.38
C GLU A 313 -23.36 53.70 1.48
N THR A 314 -23.48 52.43 1.84
CA THR A 314 -23.05 51.30 0.98
C THR A 314 -24.28 50.53 0.51
N VAL A 315 -24.43 50.36 -0.81
CA VAL A 315 -25.67 49.88 -1.44
C VAL A 315 -25.36 48.76 -2.44
N GLU A 316 -25.93 47.58 -2.23
CA GLU A 316 -25.75 46.45 -3.14
C GLU A 316 -26.71 46.50 -4.34
N VAL A 317 -26.27 45.98 -5.48
CA VAL A 317 -27.03 46.03 -6.74
C VAL A 317 -28.27 45.14 -6.65
N GLY A 318 -29.43 45.78 -6.45
CA GLY A 318 -30.74 45.13 -6.39
C GLY A 318 -31.58 45.53 -5.18
N GLU A 319 -30.95 45.97 -4.09
CA GLU A 319 -31.65 46.40 -2.86
C GLU A 319 -31.63 47.93 -2.71
N PRO A 320 -32.76 48.62 -2.97
CA PRO A 320 -32.81 50.08 -2.84
C PRO A 320 -32.97 50.50 -1.37
N ILE A 321 -32.03 51.28 -0.85
CA ILE A 321 -32.10 51.84 0.50
C ILE A 321 -32.83 53.19 0.53
N THR A 322 -33.22 53.65 1.72
CA THR A 322 -33.93 54.91 1.93
C THR A 322 -33.33 55.74 3.06
N VAL A 323 -32.93 56.98 2.75
CA VAL A 323 -32.43 57.96 3.71
C VAL A 323 -33.50 59.03 3.95
N ASP A 324 -33.94 59.22 5.19
CA ASP A 324 -34.82 60.35 5.54
C ASP A 324 -33.98 61.60 5.82
N LEU A 325 -34.29 62.70 5.12
CA LEU A 325 -33.61 63.99 5.27
C LEU A 325 -34.16 64.85 6.43
N SER A 326 -35.30 64.46 7.03
CA SER A 326 -35.92 65.23 8.11
C SER A 326 -35.05 65.49 9.35
N PRO A 327 -34.07 64.64 9.73
CA PRO A 327 -33.13 64.94 10.82
C PRO A 327 -31.92 65.78 10.41
N TYR A 328 -31.73 66.04 9.11
CA TYR A 328 -30.49 66.60 8.56
C TYR A 328 -30.61 68.03 8.02
N PHE A 329 -31.82 68.60 8.04
CA PHE A 329 -32.07 69.99 7.70
C PHE A 329 -33.14 70.56 8.63
N THR A 330 -32.90 71.76 9.13
CA THR A 330 -33.76 72.47 10.07
C THR A 330 -34.02 73.87 9.56
N ASP A 331 -35.21 74.42 9.83
CA ASP A 331 -35.55 75.78 9.43
C ASP A 331 -35.53 76.71 10.65
N PRO A 332 -34.67 77.76 10.67
CA PRO A 332 -34.56 78.63 11.83
C PRO A 332 -35.82 79.47 12.14
N ASP A 333 -36.69 79.72 11.15
CA ASP A 333 -37.96 80.46 11.31
C ASP A 333 -39.19 79.52 11.43
N GLY A 334 -39.01 78.24 11.12
CA GLY A 334 -39.99 77.16 11.28
C GLY A 334 -40.79 76.83 10.01
N ASP A 335 -40.28 77.18 8.83
CA ASP A 335 -40.97 76.96 7.55
C ASP A 335 -40.90 75.50 7.06
N PRO A 336 -41.91 75.04 6.28
CA PRO A 336 -41.97 73.67 5.80
C PRO A 336 -40.97 73.41 4.67
N LEU A 337 -39.97 72.58 4.95
CA LEU A 337 -38.92 72.21 3.99
C LEU A 337 -39.42 71.27 2.89
N THR A 338 -38.99 71.55 1.65
CA THR A 338 -39.12 70.68 0.48
C THR A 338 -37.75 70.14 0.07
N TYR A 339 -37.69 68.91 -0.43
CA TYR A 339 -36.42 68.20 -0.64
C TYR A 339 -36.21 67.75 -2.09
N THR A 340 -34.97 67.82 -2.56
CA THR A 340 -34.52 67.19 -3.81
C THR A 340 -33.16 66.50 -3.63
N ALA A 341 -32.83 65.56 -4.52
CA ALA A 341 -31.56 64.84 -4.52
C ALA A 341 -31.06 64.58 -5.95
N ARG A 342 -29.74 64.51 -6.13
CA ARG A 342 -29.07 64.20 -7.40
C ARG A 342 -27.84 63.32 -7.16
N SER A 343 -27.69 62.29 -7.97
CA SER A 343 -26.47 61.47 -8.04
C SER A 343 -25.48 62.08 -9.04
N SER A 344 -24.19 62.09 -8.71
CA SER A 344 -23.11 62.49 -9.63
C SER A 344 -22.88 61.45 -10.74
N ASN A 345 -23.26 60.19 -10.51
CA ASN A 345 -23.09 59.09 -11.48
C ASN A 345 -24.32 58.17 -11.52
N THR A 346 -25.29 58.50 -12.37
CA THR A 346 -26.54 57.75 -12.57
C THR A 346 -26.40 56.38 -13.25
N SER A 347 -25.16 55.96 -13.53
CA SER A 347 -24.83 54.59 -13.98
C SER A 347 -24.36 53.70 -12.82
N VAL A 348 -23.89 54.29 -11.71
CA VAL A 348 -23.51 53.59 -10.48
C VAL A 348 -24.69 53.56 -9.51
N ALA A 349 -25.25 54.73 -9.16
CA ALA A 349 -26.42 54.84 -8.29
C ALA A 349 -27.40 55.89 -8.81
N ARG A 350 -28.71 55.58 -8.75
CA ARG A 350 -29.79 56.54 -9.03
C ARG A 350 -30.51 56.92 -7.75
N VAL A 351 -31.12 58.11 -7.77
CA VAL A 351 -31.90 58.62 -6.64
C VAL A 351 -33.25 59.16 -7.08
N SER A 352 -34.24 59.00 -6.21
CA SER A 352 -35.57 59.63 -6.28
C SER A 352 -35.96 60.15 -4.90
N VAL A 353 -36.83 61.15 -4.83
CA VAL A 353 -37.26 61.77 -3.57
C VAL A 353 -38.78 61.74 -3.44
N SER A 354 -39.26 61.39 -2.25
CA SER A 354 -40.69 61.36 -1.91
C SER A 354 -40.89 61.91 -0.50
N GLY A 355 -41.41 63.13 -0.39
CA GLY A 355 -41.44 63.85 0.88
C GLY A 355 -40.02 64.24 1.31
N SER A 356 -39.61 63.86 2.52
CA SER A 356 -38.23 64.00 3.01
C SER A 356 -37.33 62.80 2.69
N VAL A 357 -37.86 61.70 2.14
CA VAL A 357 -37.11 60.46 1.94
C VAL A 357 -36.47 60.42 0.56
N VAL A 358 -35.16 60.21 0.51
CA VAL A 358 -34.39 59.85 -0.70
C VAL A 358 -34.33 58.33 -0.79
N THR A 359 -34.82 57.75 -1.89
CA THR A 359 -34.53 56.35 -2.23
C THR A 359 -33.28 56.31 -3.11
N ILE A 360 -32.32 55.47 -2.77
CA ILE A 360 -31.09 55.23 -3.54
C ILE A 360 -31.18 53.83 -4.16
N THR A 361 -30.78 53.68 -5.41
CA THR A 361 -30.78 52.40 -6.12
C THR A 361 -29.45 52.21 -6.84
N ALA A 362 -28.67 51.24 -6.36
CA ALA A 362 -27.44 50.80 -7.03
C ALA A 362 -27.74 50.10 -8.37
N ILE A 363 -26.84 50.27 -9.34
CA ILE A 363 -26.95 49.75 -10.70
C ILE A 363 -25.68 49.02 -11.13
N ALA A 364 -24.51 49.53 -10.77
CA ALA A 364 -23.20 48.92 -11.06
C ALA A 364 -22.15 49.39 -10.06
N LYS A 365 -21.08 48.61 -9.86
CA LYS A 365 -19.97 48.91 -8.95
C LYS A 365 -19.32 50.28 -9.18
N GLY A 366 -18.80 50.89 -8.10
CA GLY A 366 -18.17 52.20 -8.07
C GLY A 366 -18.76 53.12 -7.01
N THR A 367 -18.41 54.40 -7.00
CA THR A 367 -19.02 55.41 -6.10
C THR A 367 -19.80 56.48 -6.85
N ALA A 368 -20.79 57.06 -6.18
CA ALA A 368 -21.62 58.14 -6.67
C ALA A 368 -21.98 59.09 -5.52
N SER A 369 -21.52 60.33 -5.60
CA SER A 369 -21.85 61.39 -4.65
C SER A 369 -23.33 61.79 -4.80
N ILE A 370 -24.08 61.71 -3.70
CA ILE A 370 -25.49 62.08 -3.65
C ILE A 370 -25.61 63.47 -3.01
N THR A 371 -25.81 64.49 -3.83
CA THR A 371 -26.11 65.85 -3.35
C THR A 371 -27.60 65.99 -3.06
N THR A 372 -27.94 66.39 -1.84
CA THR A 372 -29.30 66.68 -1.40
C THR A 372 -29.49 68.18 -1.20
N THR A 373 -30.73 68.64 -1.27
CA THR A 373 -31.08 70.05 -1.11
C THR A 373 -32.41 70.17 -0.40
N ALA A 374 -32.44 70.89 0.73
CA ALA A 374 -33.65 71.35 1.37
C ALA A 374 -33.94 72.79 0.95
N THR A 375 -35.20 73.15 0.75
CA THR A 375 -35.64 74.48 0.30
C THR A 375 -36.90 74.89 1.05
N ASP A 376 -36.93 76.10 1.58
CA ASP A 376 -38.10 76.67 2.27
C ASP A 376 -39.22 77.05 1.27
N ASN A 377 -40.24 77.73 1.79
CA ASN A 377 -41.39 78.22 1.01
C ASN A 377 -41.14 79.55 0.27
N GLU A 378 -40.06 80.28 0.58
CA GLU A 378 -39.68 81.56 -0.06
C GLU A 378 -38.56 81.37 -1.12
N GLY A 379 -37.96 80.17 -1.19
CA GLY A 379 -36.96 79.78 -2.18
C GLY A 379 -35.50 79.81 -1.68
N LEU A 380 -35.27 79.97 -0.37
CA LEU A 380 -33.94 79.82 0.23
C LEU A 380 -33.63 78.34 0.50
N SER A 381 -32.36 77.95 0.42
CA SER A 381 -31.98 76.53 0.43
C SER A 381 -30.62 76.24 1.04
N ALA A 382 -30.49 75.07 1.66
CA ALA A 382 -29.23 74.46 2.07
C ALA A 382 -28.99 73.12 1.35
N THR A 383 -27.72 72.74 1.21
CA THR A 383 -27.30 71.51 0.53
C THR A 383 -26.35 70.69 1.39
N GLN A 384 -26.50 69.37 1.36
CA GLN A 384 -25.50 68.41 1.86
C GLN A 384 -25.11 67.44 0.75
N ALA A 385 -24.01 66.72 0.92
CA ALA A 385 -23.62 65.62 0.04
C ALA A 385 -22.97 64.49 0.86
N PHE A 386 -23.19 63.27 0.42
CA PHE A 386 -22.62 62.03 0.97
C PHE A 386 -22.32 61.06 -0.16
N GLU A 387 -21.35 60.16 -0.01
CA GLU A 387 -21.06 59.14 -1.01
C GLU A 387 -22.04 57.96 -0.90
N SER A 388 -22.48 57.45 -2.05
CA SER A 388 -23.08 56.13 -2.18
C SER A 388 -22.09 55.20 -2.88
N ALA A 389 -21.59 54.21 -2.14
CA ALA A 389 -20.65 53.21 -2.65
C ALA A 389 -21.39 51.92 -3.02
N VAL A 390 -21.14 51.43 -4.23
CA VAL A 390 -21.58 50.12 -4.71
C VAL A 390 -20.34 49.23 -4.78
N PRO A 391 -20.20 48.22 -3.88
CA PRO A 391 -19.02 47.38 -3.83
C PRO A 391 -18.90 46.50 -5.08
N ASN A 392 -17.67 46.13 -5.44
CA ASN A 392 -17.39 45.07 -6.40
C ASN A 392 -17.84 43.74 -5.81
N ARG A 393 -18.64 42.96 -6.54
CA ARG A 393 -19.10 41.62 -6.12
C ARG A 393 -18.10 40.57 -6.58
N SER A 394 -17.94 39.51 -5.79
CA SER A 394 -17.08 38.39 -6.17
C SER A 394 -17.67 37.61 -7.34
N PRO A 395 -16.83 36.93 -8.15
CA PRO A 395 -17.28 35.93 -9.12
C PRO A 395 -18.21 34.90 -8.48
N GLU A 396 -19.18 34.38 -9.22
CA GLU A 396 -20.13 33.35 -8.77
C GLU A 396 -19.96 32.05 -9.58
N PRO A 397 -20.05 30.87 -8.94
CA PRO A 397 -20.03 29.59 -9.64
C PRO A 397 -21.35 29.34 -10.37
N VAL A 398 -21.27 28.94 -11.64
CA VAL A 398 -22.41 28.65 -12.52
C VAL A 398 -22.51 27.15 -12.74
N GLY A 399 -23.56 26.54 -12.18
CA GLY A 399 -23.73 25.10 -12.20
C GLY A 399 -22.69 24.38 -11.35
N THR A 400 -22.19 23.24 -11.84
CA THR A 400 -21.14 22.44 -11.20
C THR A 400 -20.20 21.90 -12.28
N ILE A 401 -18.89 22.04 -12.09
CA ILE A 401 -17.90 21.29 -12.89
C ILE A 401 -18.14 19.79 -12.64
N PRO A 402 -18.26 18.94 -13.68
CA PRO A 402 -18.44 17.50 -13.50
C PRO A 402 -17.18 16.83 -12.96
N ASP A 403 -17.36 15.70 -12.27
CA ASP A 403 -16.26 14.82 -11.89
C ASP A 403 -15.67 14.16 -13.15
N GLU A 404 -14.34 14.12 -13.25
CA GLU A 404 -13.61 13.66 -14.42
C GLU A 404 -12.92 12.31 -14.16
N THR A 405 -12.91 11.44 -15.17
CA THR A 405 -12.14 10.19 -15.15
C THR A 405 -11.00 10.30 -16.16
N VAL A 406 -9.75 10.29 -15.67
CA VAL A 406 -8.56 10.62 -16.47
C VAL A 406 -7.60 9.43 -16.48
N GLU A 407 -7.26 8.91 -17.66
CA GLU A 407 -6.33 7.79 -17.80
C GLU A 407 -4.87 8.26 -17.90
N VAL A 408 -3.93 7.44 -17.40
CA VAL A 408 -2.50 7.78 -17.34
C VAL A 408 -1.88 7.78 -18.74
N GLY A 409 -1.86 8.97 -19.35
CA GLY A 409 -1.30 9.22 -20.69
C GLY A 409 -2.14 10.22 -21.50
N ASP A 410 -3.46 10.24 -21.27
CA ASP A 410 -4.43 11.04 -22.02
C ASP A 410 -4.98 12.19 -21.13
N PRO A 411 -4.43 13.41 -21.22
CA PRO A 411 -4.86 14.52 -20.39
C PRO A 411 -6.22 15.09 -20.82
N VAL A 412 -7.10 15.33 -19.85
CA VAL A 412 -8.44 15.91 -20.06
C VAL A 412 -8.39 17.43 -19.94
N THR A 413 -9.15 18.14 -20.77
CA THR A 413 -9.25 19.60 -20.76
C THR A 413 -10.67 20.07 -20.51
N VAL A 414 -10.88 20.89 -19.48
CA VAL A 414 -12.18 21.50 -19.16
C VAL A 414 -12.08 23.01 -19.39
N ASP A 415 -13.02 23.58 -20.15
CA ASP A 415 -13.16 25.03 -20.27
C ASP A 415 -14.02 25.59 -19.12
N LEU A 416 -13.44 26.49 -18.34
CA LEU A 416 -14.04 27.08 -17.14
C LEU A 416 -14.99 28.23 -17.48
N SER A 417 -15.03 28.69 -18.75
CA SER A 417 -15.81 29.86 -19.19
C SER A 417 -17.32 29.76 -18.96
N SER A 418 -17.87 28.55 -18.90
CA SER A 418 -19.29 28.29 -18.59
C SER A 418 -19.58 28.01 -17.13
N TYR A 419 -18.55 27.87 -16.29
CA TYR A 419 -18.67 27.43 -14.89
C TYR A 419 -18.48 28.55 -13.87
N PHE A 420 -18.06 29.74 -14.29
CA PHE A 420 -18.01 30.92 -13.42
C PHE A 420 -18.51 32.14 -14.21
N THR A 421 -19.26 33.01 -13.56
CA THR A 421 -19.66 34.32 -14.10
C THR A 421 -19.25 35.41 -13.12
N ASP A 422 -18.93 36.58 -13.63
CA ASP A 422 -18.80 37.76 -12.80
C ASP A 422 -20.13 38.54 -12.75
N PRO A 423 -20.68 38.87 -11.57
CA PRO A 423 -21.94 39.61 -11.47
C PRO A 423 -21.87 41.08 -11.94
N ASP A 424 -20.68 41.69 -11.95
CA ASP A 424 -20.41 43.06 -12.42
C ASP A 424 -19.85 43.09 -13.86
N GLY A 425 -19.46 41.93 -14.40
CA GLY A 425 -19.01 41.73 -15.78
C GLY A 425 -17.49 41.71 -15.97
N ASP A 426 -16.72 41.54 -14.90
CA ASP A 426 -15.26 41.56 -14.95
C ASP A 426 -14.63 40.34 -15.67
N PRO A 427 -13.43 40.52 -16.27
CA PRO A 427 -12.70 39.44 -16.92
C PRO A 427 -12.08 38.49 -15.87
N LEU A 428 -12.61 37.27 -15.80
CA LEU A 428 -12.12 36.25 -14.86
C LEU A 428 -10.75 35.67 -15.24
N SER A 429 -9.90 35.56 -14.23
CA SER A 429 -8.64 34.79 -14.26
C SER A 429 -8.80 33.51 -13.46
N TYR A 430 -8.11 32.44 -13.86
CA TYR A 430 -8.31 31.10 -13.29
C TYR A 430 -7.01 30.49 -12.77
N THR A 431 -7.10 29.80 -11.64
CA THR A 431 -6.04 28.92 -11.12
C THR A 431 -6.63 27.57 -10.70
N ALA A 432 -5.81 26.52 -10.72
CA ALA A 432 -6.22 25.16 -10.37
C ALA A 432 -5.21 24.52 -9.42
N ARG A 433 -5.71 23.72 -8.47
CA ARG A 433 -4.89 22.95 -7.53
C ARG A 433 -5.50 21.57 -7.27
N SER A 434 -4.71 20.54 -7.55
CA SER A 434 -4.99 19.16 -7.12
C SER A 434 -4.72 18.98 -5.61
N SER A 435 -5.58 18.26 -4.90
CA SER A 435 -5.36 17.86 -3.51
C SER A 435 -4.27 16.80 -3.38
N ASN A 436 -4.05 15.98 -4.42
CA ASN A 436 -3.03 14.94 -4.47
C ASN A 436 -2.31 14.89 -5.83
N THR A 437 -1.20 15.64 -5.94
CA THR A 437 -0.36 15.70 -7.14
C THR A 437 0.39 14.41 -7.49
N ARG A 438 0.26 13.34 -6.70
CA ARG A 438 0.73 11.99 -7.05
C ARG A 438 -0.30 11.18 -7.85
N VAL A 439 -1.57 11.58 -7.80
CA VAL A 439 -2.67 10.94 -8.53
C VAL A 439 -2.97 11.74 -9.80
N ALA A 440 -3.25 13.04 -9.68
CA ALA A 440 -3.50 13.93 -10.81
C ALA A 440 -2.78 15.27 -10.63
N THR A 441 -2.20 15.78 -11.70
CA THR A 441 -1.61 17.14 -11.77
C THR A 441 -2.48 18.04 -12.64
N VAL A 442 -2.43 19.35 -12.39
CA VAL A 442 -3.25 20.33 -13.12
C VAL A 442 -2.42 21.54 -13.54
N SER A 443 -2.80 22.12 -14.67
CA SER A 443 -2.29 23.39 -15.19
C SER A 443 -3.42 24.19 -15.82
N VAL A 444 -3.28 25.51 -15.92
CA VAL A 444 -4.31 26.39 -16.49
C VAL A 444 -3.72 27.27 -17.58
N SER A 445 -4.45 27.45 -18.68
CA SER A 445 -4.11 28.35 -19.77
C SER A 445 -5.36 29.07 -20.27
N GLY A 446 -5.43 30.38 -20.06
CA GLY A 446 -6.67 31.15 -20.28
C GLY A 446 -7.80 30.66 -19.36
N SER A 447 -8.93 30.27 -19.95
CA SER A 447 -10.04 29.64 -19.23
C SER A 447 -9.95 28.11 -19.18
N THR A 448 -8.98 27.47 -19.83
CA THR A 448 -8.89 26.00 -19.88
C THR A 448 -8.02 25.46 -18.76
N VAL A 449 -8.55 24.55 -17.94
CA VAL A 449 -7.73 23.68 -17.07
C VAL A 449 -7.41 22.38 -17.80
N THR A 450 -6.16 21.95 -17.74
CA THR A 450 -5.69 20.64 -18.22
C THR A 450 -5.33 19.78 -17.03
N ILE A 451 -5.94 18.59 -16.96
CA ILE A 451 -5.77 17.57 -15.92
C ILE A 451 -4.94 16.44 -16.52
N THR A 452 -3.84 16.09 -15.86
CA THR A 452 -2.95 15.00 -16.29
C THR A 452 -2.83 13.98 -15.16
N ALA A 453 -3.37 12.78 -15.40
CA ALA A 453 -3.22 11.64 -14.50
C ALA A 453 -1.76 11.19 -14.37
N VAL A 454 -1.39 10.71 -13.18
CA VAL A 454 -0.03 10.32 -12.79
C VAL A 454 0.00 8.89 -12.23
N ALA A 455 -0.95 8.54 -11.37
CA ALA A 455 -1.12 7.19 -10.81
C ALA A 455 -2.56 6.99 -10.32
N ARG A 456 -2.98 5.73 -10.16
CA ARG A 456 -4.31 5.34 -9.67
C ARG A 456 -4.74 6.02 -8.36
N GLY A 457 -6.04 6.30 -8.24
CA GLY A 457 -6.68 6.88 -7.06
C GLY A 457 -7.58 8.07 -7.38
N SER A 458 -7.95 8.84 -6.35
CA SER A 458 -8.72 10.09 -6.49
C SER A 458 -7.90 11.30 -6.05
N ALA A 459 -8.14 12.44 -6.70
CA ALA A 459 -7.65 13.76 -6.29
C ALA A 459 -8.72 14.81 -6.57
N ASP A 460 -9.08 15.59 -5.54
CA ASP A 460 -9.95 16.76 -5.70
C ASP A 460 -9.22 17.84 -6.50
N ILE A 461 -9.86 18.37 -7.54
CA ILE A 461 -9.36 19.51 -8.31
C ILE A 461 -10.14 20.76 -7.88
N THR A 462 -9.52 21.60 -7.06
CA THR A 462 -10.07 22.92 -6.74
C THR A 462 -9.67 23.93 -7.81
N ILE A 463 -10.67 24.53 -8.46
CA ILE A 463 -10.54 25.69 -9.33
C ILE A 463 -10.88 26.94 -8.52
N THR A 464 -10.07 27.99 -8.68
CA THR A 464 -10.37 29.35 -8.19
C THR A 464 -10.51 30.27 -9.39
N ALA A 465 -11.66 30.93 -9.52
CA ALA A 465 -11.88 32.04 -10.44
C ALA A 465 -11.74 33.36 -9.67
N THR A 466 -10.95 34.30 -10.19
CA THR A 466 -10.61 35.57 -9.55
C THR A 466 -10.82 36.73 -10.53
N ASP A 467 -11.50 37.79 -10.08
CA ASP A 467 -11.77 39.00 -10.86
C ASP A 467 -10.54 39.94 -10.97
N SER A 468 -10.75 41.16 -11.49
CA SER A 468 -9.71 42.19 -11.64
C SER A 468 -9.21 42.77 -10.31
N GLU A 469 -10.07 42.77 -9.28
CA GLU A 469 -9.86 43.44 -7.99
C GLU A 469 -9.35 42.48 -6.90
N GLY A 470 -9.34 41.17 -7.20
CA GLY A 470 -8.82 40.11 -6.34
C GLY A 470 -9.88 39.36 -5.52
N LEU A 471 -11.17 39.57 -5.77
CA LEU A 471 -12.21 38.72 -5.18
C LEU A 471 -12.33 37.42 -5.99
N SER A 472 -12.76 36.34 -5.33
CA SER A 472 -12.76 35.01 -5.96
C SER A 472 -13.81 34.07 -5.40
N ALA A 473 -14.27 33.17 -6.26
CA ALA A 473 -15.01 31.96 -5.87
C ALA A 473 -14.26 30.70 -6.27
N THR A 474 -14.59 29.59 -5.61
CA THR A 474 -14.00 28.28 -5.88
C THR A 474 -15.07 27.24 -6.22
N GLN A 475 -14.66 26.26 -7.02
CA GLN A 475 -15.37 24.98 -7.17
C GLN A 475 -14.36 23.85 -7.01
N THR A 476 -14.84 22.70 -6.57
CA THR A 476 -14.04 21.47 -6.47
C THR A 476 -14.83 20.33 -7.09
N PHE A 477 -14.16 19.53 -7.92
CA PHE A 477 -14.69 18.31 -8.52
C PHE A 477 -13.67 17.17 -8.35
N GLU A 478 -14.11 15.93 -8.39
CA GLU A 478 -13.23 14.76 -8.26
C GLU A 478 -12.56 14.44 -9.61
N SER A 479 -11.23 14.27 -9.60
CA SER A 479 -10.49 13.67 -10.71
C SER A 479 -10.07 12.25 -10.31
N THR A 480 -10.78 11.24 -10.80
CA THR A 480 -10.45 9.83 -10.57
C THR A 480 -9.54 9.29 -11.67
N VAL A 481 -8.44 8.66 -11.25
CA VAL A 481 -7.58 7.83 -12.10
C VAL A 481 -7.92 6.37 -11.79
N PRO A 482 -8.58 5.64 -12.71
CA PRO A 482 -9.08 4.29 -12.43
C PRO A 482 -7.93 3.27 -12.31
N ASN A 483 -8.19 2.14 -11.63
CA ASN A 483 -7.28 0.98 -11.67
C ASN A 483 -7.20 0.48 -13.12
N ARG A 484 -5.99 0.41 -13.68
CA ARG A 484 -5.81 -0.22 -14.98
C ARG A 484 -5.70 -1.72 -14.76
N ARG A 485 -6.45 -2.48 -15.54
CA ARG A 485 -6.39 -3.94 -15.50
C ARG A 485 -4.97 -4.44 -15.81
N PRO A 486 -4.54 -5.60 -15.26
CA PRO A 486 -3.27 -6.21 -15.61
C PRO A 486 -3.12 -6.40 -17.12
N GLU A 487 -1.88 -6.33 -17.63
CA GLU A 487 -1.57 -6.49 -19.05
C GLU A 487 -0.66 -7.69 -19.33
N PRO A 488 -0.87 -8.43 -20.43
CA PRO A 488 0.02 -9.51 -20.83
C PRO A 488 1.33 -8.94 -21.40
N VAL A 489 2.46 -9.32 -20.81
CA VAL A 489 3.80 -8.98 -21.30
C VAL A 489 4.34 -10.14 -22.12
N GLY A 490 4.67 -9.88 -23.39
CA GLY A 490 5.04 -10.93 -24.33
C GLY A 490 3.92 -11.95 -24.53
N THR A 491 4.29 -13.23 -24.70
CA THR A 491 3.37 -14.35 -24.87
C THR A 491 3.88 -15.56 -24.10
N ILE A 492 3.04 -16.20 -23.29
CA ILE A 492 3.36 -17.52 -22.72
C ILE A 492 3.50 -18.50 -23.90
N PRO A 493 4.63 -19.22 -24.04
CA PRO A 493 4.87 -20.12 -25.18
C PRO A 493 3.86 -21.29 -25.26
N ASP A 494 3.64 -21.78 -26.48
CA ASP A 494 3.08 -23.13 -26.71
C ASP A 494 4.16 -24.15 -26.29
N GLU A 495 3.84 -24.99 -25.32
CA GLU A 495 4.80 -25.91 -24.68
C GLU A 495 4.55 -27.37 -25.07
N THR A 496 5.61 -28.17 -25.07
CA THR A 496 5.56 -29.61 -25.37
C THR A 496 6.23 -30.37 -24.23
N ILE A 497 5.49 -31.29 -23.61
CA ILE A 497 5.90 -32.01 -22.40
C ILE A 497 5.45 -33.47 -22.47
N ASP A 498 6.20 -34.37 -21.85
CA ASP A 498 5.94 -35.80 -21.94
C ASP A 498 5.02 -36.34 -20.83
N VAL A 499 4.20 -37.34 -21.15
CA VAL A 499 3.29 -37.99 -20.19
C VAL A 499 4.03 -38.45 -18.92
N GLY A 500 3.68 -37.83 -17.80
CA GLY A 500 4.24 -38.12 -16.48
C GLY A 500 5.16 -37.02 -15.92
N GLU A 501 5.61 -36.09 -16.75
CA GLU A 501 6.44 -34.95 -16.33
C GLU A 501 5.63 -33.79 -15.73
N GLU A 502 6.33 -32.89 -15.02
CA GLU A 502 5.79 -31.60 -14.57
C GLU A 502 6.65 -30.44 -15.07
N LEU A 503 6.03 -29.48 -15.77
CA LEU A 503 6.66 -28.23 -16.17
C LEU A 503 6.25 -27.10 -15.22
N THR A 504 7.21 -26.28 -14.79
CA THR A 504 6.97 -25.07 -14.02
C THR A 504 7.23 -23.82 -14.86
N VAL A 505 6.29 -22.87 -14.83
CA VAL A 505 6.37 -21.59 -15.53
C VAL A 505 6.16 -20.47 -14.52
N ASP A 506 7.10 -19.54 -14.40
CA ASP A 506 6.92 -18.33 -13.59
C ASP A 506 6.13 -17.27 -14.37
N LEU A 507 4.91 -17.01 -13.92
CA LEU A 507 3.99 -16.07 -14.55
C LEU A 507 4.38 -14.60 -14.33
N SER A 508 5.31 -14.29 -13.41
CA SER A 508 5.78 -12.92 -13.11
C SER A 508 6.35 -12.19 -14.33
N SER A 509 6.88 -12.94 -15.31
CA SER A 509 7.47 -12.42 -16.54
C SER A 509 6.48 -12.23 -17.69
N TYR A 510 5.25 -12.75 -17.54
CA TYR A 510 4.23 -12.79 -18.59
C TYR A 510 3.03 -11.87 -18.35
N PHE A 511 2.94 -11.26 -17.16
CA PHE A 511 1.94 -10.24 -16.85
C PHE A 511 2.61 -9.12 -16.06
N THR A 512 2.31 -7.88 -16.40
CA THR A 512 2.62 -6.72 -15.57
C THR A 512 1.32 -6.08 -15.15
N ASP A 513 1.32 -5.45 -13.98
CA ASP A 513 0.31 -4.47 -13.66
C ASP A 513 0.78 -3.06 -14.09
N PRO A 514 -0.02 -2.27 -14.84
CA PRO A 514 0.37 -0.91 -15.23
C PRO A 514 0.47 0.08 -14.07
N ASP A 515 -0.24 -0.16 -12.96
CA ASP A 515 -0.22 0.65 -11.73
C ASP A 515 0.74 0.08 -10.66
N GLY A 516 1.26 -1.12 -10.89
CA GLY A 516 2.33 -1.75 -10.11
C GLY A 516 1.86 -2.68 -8.99
N ASP A 517 0.62 -3.16 -9.06
CA ASP A 517 0.03 -4.04 -8.05
C ASP A 517 0.52 -5.50 -8.07
N ASP A 518 0.50 -6.13 -6.90
CA ASP A 518 0.85 -7.54 -6.70
C ASP A 518 -0.20 -8.46 -7.35
N LEU A 519 0.15 -9.04 -8.50
CA LEU A 519 -0.74 -9.91 -9.27
C LEU A 519 -0.96 -11.28 -8.62
N THR A 520 -2.23 -11.64 -8.47
CA THR A 520 -2.66 -13.01 -8.12
C THR A 520 -2.95 -13.81 -9.38
N TYR A 521 -2.58 -15.09 -9.39
CA TYR A 521 -2.65 -15.92 -10.59
C TYR A 521 -3.56 -17.14 -10.42
N THR A 522 -4.31 -17.44 -11.47
CA THR A 522 -5.14 -18.65 -11.59
C THR A 522 -4.92 -19.30 -12.94
N ALA A 523 -5.02 -20.63 -13.02
CA ALA A 523 -4.91 -21.35 -14.28
C ALA A 523 -5.95 -22.46 -14.37
N SER A 524 -6.43 -22.72 -15.59
CA SER A 524 -7.40 -23.77 -15.90
C SER A 524 -6.99 -24.52 -17.17
N SER A 525 -7.10 -25.84 -17.15
CA SER A 525 -6.88 -26.68 -18.33
C SER A 525 -8.22 -27.00 -19.00
N SER A 526 -8.31 -26.76 -20.31
CA SER A 526 -9.45 -27.20 -21.13
C SER A 526 -9.63 -28.73 -21.18
N ARG A 527 -8.58 -29.50 -20.84
CA ARG A 527 -8.57 -30.96 -20.83
C ARG A 527 -7.74 -31.47 -19.65
N THR A 528 -8.32 -31.45 -18.45
CA THR A 528 -7.66 -31.84 -17.19
C THR A 528 -7.18 -33.30 -17.15
N ASN A 529 -7.67 -34.16 -18.04
CA ASN A 529 -7.17 -35.52 -18.25
C ASN A 529 -5.87 -35.57 -19.05
N VAL A 530 -5.64 -34.60 -19.95
CA VAL A 530 -4.43 -34.46 -20.78
C VAL A 530 -3.32 -33.79 -19.98
N ALA A 531 -3.60 -32.57 -19.49
CA ALA A 531 -2.71 -31.80 -18.63
C ALA A 531 -3.51 -31.23 -17.45
N ARG A 532 -3.06 -31.47 -16.22
CA ARG A 532 -3.61 -30.85 -15.00
C ARG A 532 -2.75 -29.63 -14.66
N VAL A 533 -3.36 -28.57 -14.14
CA VAL A 533 -2.65 -27.36 -13.69
C VAL A 533 -2.96 -27.01 -12.24
N SER A 534 -2.00 -26.38 -11.59
CA SER A 534 -2.12 -25.72 -10.28
C SER A 534 -1.19 -24.53 -10.23
N VAL A 535 -1.52 -23.52 -9.41
CA VAL A 535 -0.73 -22.29 -9.27
C VAL A 535 -0.42 -22.06 -7.79
N SER A 536 0.78 -21.61 -7.48
CA SER A 536 1.23 -21.26 -6.13
C SER A 536 2.16 -20.06 -6.19
N GLY A 537 1.72 -18.91 -5.66
CA GLY A 537 2.38 -17.63 -5.94
C GLY A 537 2.26 -17.28 -7.43
N SER A 538 3.37 -16.90 -8.07
CA SER A 538 3.45 -16.73 -9.53
C SER A 538 3.75 -18.01 -10.28
N THR A 539 4.12 -19.11 -9.61
CA THR A 539 4.50 -20.37 -10.28
C THR A 539 3.28 -21.16 -10.70
N LEU A 540 3.11 -21.35 -12.01
CA LEU A 540 2.23 -22.34 -12.62
C LEU A 540 2.96 -23.69 -12.72
N THR A 541 2.36 -24.75 -12.18
CA THR A 541 2.78 -26.15 -12.41
C THR A 541 1.81 -26.84 -13.35
N ILE A 542 2.34 -27.50 -14.37
CA ILE A 542 1.61 -28.23 -15.41
C ILE A 542 2.01 -29.72 -15.34
N THR A 543 1.14 -30.56 -14.79
CA THR A 543 1.32 -32.03 -14.73
C THR A 543 0.80 -32.68 -16.00
N ALA A 544 1.67 -33.33 -16.78
CA ALA A 544 1.28 -34.15 -17.93
C ALA A 544 0.61 -35.47 -17.49
N ARG A 545 -0.45 -35.91 -18.19
CA ARG A 545 -1.25 -37.09 -17.78
C ARG A 545 -1.65 -38.05 -18.89
N THR A 546 -2.07 -37.56 -20.05
CA THR A 546 -2.33 -38.41 -21.24
C THR A 546 -1.98 -37.64 -22.50
N ALA A 547 -1.43 -38.31 -23.51
CA ALA A 547 -1.09 -37.70 -24.79
C ALA A 547 -2.31 -36.98 -25.43
N GLY A 548 -2.05 -35.81 -26.02
CA GLY A 548 -3.05 -34.94 -26.61
C GLY A 548 -2.78 -33.47 -26.36
N ARG A 549 -3.64 -32.61 -26.95
CA ARG A 549 -3.47 -31.16 -26.89
C ARG A 549 -4.48 -30.51 -25.93
N ALA A 550 -3.98 -29.74 -24.96
CA ALA A 550 -4.75 -29.02 -23.96
C ALA A 550 -4.37 -27.53 -23.97
N THR A 551 -5.33 -26.65 -24.26
CA THR A 551 -5.13 -25.21 -24.02
C THR A 551 -5.27 -24.93 -22.53
N ILE A 552 -4.24 -24.34 -21.94
CA ILE A 552 -4.29 -23.78 -20.59
C ILE A 552 -4.70 -22.32 -20.72
N THR A 553 -5.72 -21.88 -19.99
CA THR A 553 -6.04 -20.46 -19.82
C THR A 553 -5.49 -20.02 -18.46
N ILE A 554 -4.53 -19.11 -18.50
CA ILE A 554 -3.93 -18.46 -17.33
C ILE A 554 -4.58 -17.10 -17.19
N THR A 555 -4.97 -16.72 -15.97
CA THR A 555 -5.57 -15.42 -15.67
C THR A 555 -4.84 -14.78 -14.50
N ALA A 556 -4.20 -13.64 -14.75
CA ALA A 556 -3.72 -12.71 -13.74
C ALA A 556 -4.85 -11.80 -13.27
N ARG A 557 -4.80 -11.40 -12.00
CA ARG A 557 -5.83 -10.66 -11.26
C ARG A 557 -5.18 -9.68 -10.29
N ASP A 558 -5.54 -8.40 -10.39
CA ASP A 558 -5.17 -7.38 -9.41
C ASP A 558 -5.98 -7.55 -8.09
N PRO A 559 -5.60 -6.89 -6.98
CA PRO A 559 -6.35 -6.96 -5.73
C PRO A 559 -7.82 -6.51 -5.85
N GLU A 560 -8.10 -5.55 -6.74
CA GLU A 560 -9.40 -4.93 -6.98
C GLU A 560 -10.36 -5.82 -7.80
N GLY A 561 -9.84 -6.79 -8.54
CA GLY A 561 -10.59 -7.86 -9.20
C GLY A 561 -10.74 -7.74 -10.72
N LEU A 562 -10.07 -6.78 -11.36
CA LEU A 562 -9.84 -6.78 -12.80
C LEU A 562 -8.91 -7.95 -13.18
N THR A 563 -8.90 -8.31 -14.46
CA THR A 563 -8.13 -9.48 -14.93
C THR A 563 -7.65 -9.34 -16.35
N ALA A 564 -6.52 -9.98 -16.64
CA ALA A 564 -6.12 -10.37 -18.00
C ALA A 564 -5.83 -11.86 -18.08
N SER A 565 -6.14 -12.44 -19.24
CA SER A 565 -5.91 -13.85 -19.52
C SER A 565 -5.02 -14.04 -20.73
N GLN A 566 -4.06 -14.95 -20.61
CA GLN A 566 -3.33 -15.53 -21.72
C GLN A 566 -3.74 -16.99 -21.93
N ARG A 567 -3.42 -17.53 -23.11
CA ARG A 567 -3.60 -18.95 -23.42
C ARG A 567 -2.32 -19.52 -24.00
N ALA A 568 -1.83 -20.57 -23.38
CA ALA A 568 -0.74 -21.40 -23.88
C ALA A 568 -1.30 -22.76 -24.27
N THR A 569 -0.86 -23.33 -25.38
CA THR A 569 -1.23 -24.70 -25.75
C THR A 569 -0.15 -25.67 -25.27
N VAL A 570 -0.50 -26.47 -24.27
CA VAL A 570 0.32 -27.60 -23.85
C VAL A 570 -0.01 -28.77 -24.77
N THR A 571 0.97 -29.19 -25.55
CA THR A 571 0.91 -30.42 -26.33
C THR A 571 1.56 -31.49 -25.47
N VAL A 572 0.75 -32.26 -24.74
CA VAL A 572 1.29 -33.43 -24.04
C VAL A 572 1.58 -34.48 -25.10
N GLN A 573 2.85 -34.73 -25.37
CA GLN A 573 3.25 -35.82 -26.23
C GLN A 573 3.35 -37.10 -25.40
N GLN A 574 3.21 -38.23 -26.08
CA GLN A 574 3.71 -39.46 -25.50
C GLN A 574 5.23 -39.43 -25.75
N PRO A 575 6.08 -39.57 -24.71
CA PRO A 575 7.52 -39.68 -24.94
C PRO A 575 7.73 -40.83 -25.92
N ASN A 576 8.39 -40.58 -27.04
CA ASN A 576 8.59 -41.61 -28.06
C ASN A 576 9.30 -42.83 -27.43
N ARG A 577 8.64 -43.99 -27.47
CA ARG A 577 9.16 -45.22 -26.86
C ARG A 577 9.87 -46.02 -27.93
N ALA A 578 11.17 -46.24 -27.70
CA ALA A 578 12.01 -47.05 -28.57
C ALA A 578 11.29 -48.33 -29.08
N PRO A 579 11.48 -48.72 -30.37
CA PRO A 579 10.84 -49.89 -30.96
C PRO A 579 11.05 -51.14 -30.11
N GLN A 580 10.09 -52.06 -30.07
CA GLN A 580 10.17 -53.26 -29.21
C GLN A 580 10.18 -54.56 -30.02
N PRO A 581 11.01 -55.55 -29.63
CA PRO A 581 11.03 -56.86 -30.28
C PRO A 581 9.75 -57.64 -29.96
N VAL A 582 9.09 -58.17 -30.98
CA VAL A 582 7.84 -58.95 -30.86
C VAL A 582 8.08 -60.37 -31.35
N GLY A 583 8.24 -61.29 -30.41
CA GLY A 583 8.73 -62.64 -30.70
C GLY A 583 10.20 -62.65 -31.15
N ALA A 584 10.77 -63.84 -31.31
CA ALA A 584 12.15 -64.00 -31.79
C ALA A 584 12.20 -64.14 -33.32
N ILE A 585 13.17 -63.51 -33.98
CA ILE A 585 13.46 -63.78 -35.40
C ILE A 585 13.99 -65.23 -35.52
N PRO A 586 13.35 -66.13 -36.28
CA PRO A 586 13.78 -67.52 -36.36
C PRO A 586 15.19 -67.66 -36.97
N ALA A 587 16.00 -68.53 -36.39
CA ALA A 587 17.30 -68.89 -36.96
C ALA A 587 17.12 -69.47 -38.38
N GLN A 588 17.99 -69.09 -39.31
CA GLN A 588 17.97 -69.58 -40.68
C GLN A 588 19.08 -70.61 -40.89
N THR A 589 18.74 -71.72 -41.56
CA THR A 589 19.71 -72.71 -42.04
C THR A 589 19.67 -72.70 -43.57
N LEU A 590 20.79 -72.36 -44.22
CA LEU A 590 20.86 -72.07 -45.67
C LEU A 590 22.01 -72.83 -46.33
N ASP A 591 21.82 -73.30 -47.56
CA ASP A 591 22.91 -73.91 -48.33
C ASP A 591 23.86 -72.84 -48.91
N PRO A 592 25.13 -73.16 -49.25
CA PRO A 592 26.08 -72.17 -49.78
C PRO A 592 25.57 -71.50 -51.06
N ASN A 593 25.74 -70.17 -51.17
CA ASN A 593 25.17 -69.29 -52.20
C ASN A 593 23.63 -69.12 -52.18
N ALA A 594 22.88 -69.82 -51.33
CA ALA A 594 21.44 -69.60 -51.20
C ALA A 594 21.12 -68.22 -50.59
N THR A 595 19.96 -67.68 -50.96
CA THR A 595 19.45 -66.40 -50.45
C THR A 595 18.12 -66.58 -49.74
N ARG A 596 17.93 -65.88 -48.62
CA ARG A 596 16.71 -65.90 -47.82
C ARG A 596 16.32 -64.49 -47.42
N SER A 597 15.16 -64.06 -47.90
CA SER A 597 14.54 -62.80 -47.50
C SER A 597 13.60 -63.03 -46.31
N ILE A 598 13.76 -62.24 -45.26
CA ILE A 598 12.88 -62.17 -44.09
C ILE A 598 12.24 -60.79 -44.10
N ASN A 599 10.90 -60.70 -44.11
CA ASN A 599 10.24 -59.45 -43.75
C ASN A 599 10.29 -59.30 -42.22
N VAL A 600 11.02 -58.31 -41.73
CA VAL A 600 11.24 -58.12 -40.28
C VAL A 600 10.20 -57.22 -39.61
N SER A 601 9.28 -56.61 -40.37
CA SER A 601 8.18 -55.79 -39.83
C SER A 601 7.14 -56.55 -38.99
N GLN A 602 7.31 -57.87 -38.82
CA GLN A 602 6.50 -58.71 -37.93
C GLN A 602 7.20 -59.01 -36.59
N TYR A 603 8.50 -58.71 -36.49
CA TYR A 603 9.35 -59.00 -35.33
C TYR A 603 9.74 -57.76 -34.53
N PHE A 604 9.30 -56.59 -34.98
CA PHE A 604 9.39 -55.34 -34.23
C PHE A 604 8.04 -54.65 -34.33
N THR A 605 7.47 -54.27 -33.18
CA THR A 605 6.40 -53.28 -33.14
C THR A 605 7.00 -51.98 -32.65
N ASP A 606 6.49 -50.87 -33.16
CA ASP A 606 6.62 -49.63 -32.45
C ASP A 606 5.52 -49.53 -31.39
N PRO A 607 5.80 -49.11 -30.14
CA PRO A 607 4.78 -48.94 -29.10
C PRO A 607 3.85 -47.73 -29.34
N ASP A 608 4.32 -46.70 -30.04
CA ASP A 608 3.58 -45.47 -30.39
C ASP A 608 2.97 -45.55 -31.79
N GLY A 609 3.47 -46.47 -32.62
CA GLY A 609 2.93 -46.86 -33.93
C GLY A 609 3.77 -46.38 -35.11
N ASP A 610 5.00 -45.93 -34.85
CA ASP A 610 5.82 -45.22 -35.81
C ASP A 610 6.42 -46.09 -36.94
N ALA A 611 6.76 -45.43 -38.04
CA ALA A 611 7.17 -46.06 -39.29
C ALA A 611 8.64 -46.54 -39.25
N LEU A 612 8.85 -47.73 -38.68
CA LEU A 612 10.17 -48.33 -38.47
C LEU A 612 11.00 -48.48 -39.76
N THR A 613 12.23 -47.96 -39.69
CA THR A 613 13.32 -48.24 -40.64
C THR A 613 14.19 -49.38 -40.13
N TYR A 614 14.89 -50.08 -41.02
CA TYR A 614 15.66 -51.27 -40.67
C TYR A 614 17.08 -51.21 -41.23
N SER A 615 18.03 -51.69 -40.42
CA SER A 615 19.40 -51.99 -40.84
C SER A 615 19.79 -53.36 -40.33
N ALA A 616 20.78 -54.00 -40.96
CA ALA A 616 21.28 -55.29 -40.53
C ALA A 616 22.78 -55.42 -40.81
N THR A 617 23.50 -56.05 -39.89
CA THR A 617 24.93 -56.36 -40.01
C THR A 617 25.16 -57.84 -39.70
N SER A 618 26.17 -58.44 -40.32
CA SER A 618 26.59 -59.82 -40.04
C SER A 618 27.84 -59.81 -39.17
N SER A 619 27.86 -60.61 -38.11
CA SER A 619 29.07 -60.83 -37.30
C SER A 619 30.19 -61.55 -38.06
N ASN A 620 29.86 -62.26 -39.15
CA ASN A 620 30.82 -62.94 -40.01
C ASN A 620 30.37 -62.88 -41.47
N THR A 621 30.81 -61.83 -42.18
CA THR A 621 30.49 -61.61 -43.60
C THR A 621 31.10 -62.65 -44.54
N SER A 622 32.12 -63.39 -44.12
CA SER A 622 32.70 -64.51 -44.88
C SER A 622 31.78 -65.75 -44.88
N VAL A 623 30.93 -65.91 -43.87
CA VAL A 623 29.92 -66.97 -43.78
C VAL A 623 28.60 -66.51 -44.41
N ALA A 624 28.06 -65.37 -43.97
CA ALA A 624 26.81 -64.83 -44.49
C ALA A 624 26.86 -63.31 -44.64
N THR A 625 26.45 -62.82 -45.81
CA THR A 625 26.27 -61.39 -46.08
C THR A 625 24.79 -61.01 -45.95
N VAL A 626 24.51 -59.73 -45.72
CA VAL A 626 23.15 -59.22 -45.54
C VAL A 626 22.96 -57.89 -46.26
N THR A 627 21.80 -57.71 -46.87
CA THR A 627 21.32 -56.44 -47.44
C THR A 627 19.90 -56.18 -46.96
N VAL A 628 19.52 -54.90 -46.86
CA VAL A 628 18.17 -54.50 -46.40
C VAL A 628 17.53 -53.60 -47.44
N LEU A 629 16.25 -53.86 -47.76
CA LEU A 629 15.44 -53.04 -48.65
C LEU A 629 14.03 -52.91 -48.06
N GLY A 630 13.68 -51.69 -47.64
CA GLY A 630 12.48 -51.46 -46.82
C GLY A 630 12.54 -52.29 -45.54
N SER A 631 11.48 -53.03 -45.24
CA SER A 631 11.42 -53.98 -44.12
C SER A 631 11.94 -55.39 -44.44
N THR A 632 12.52 -55.61 -45.62
CA THR A 632 13.01 -56.94 -46.03
C THR A 632 14.53 -57.04 -45.85
N VAL A 633 14.94 -57.85 -44.88
CA VAL A 633 16.34 -58.25 -44.66
C VAL A 633 16.62 -59.48 -45.52
N THR A 634 17.52 -59.36 -46.50
CA THR A 634 17.93 -60.48 -47.36
C THR A 634 19.31 -60.96 -46.97
N ILE A 635 19.36 -62.20 -46.48
CA ILE A 635 20.56 -62.91 -46.06
C ILE A 635 21.05 -63.73 -47.26
N ARG A 636 22.34 -63.64 -47.58
CA ARG A 636 23.00 -64.46 -48.60
C ARG A 636 24.10 -65.30 -47.95
N ALA A 637 23.93 -66.61 -48.01
CA ALA A 637 24.97 -67.57 -47.64
C ALA A 637 26.19 -67.44 -48.57
N VAL A 638 27.39 -67.45 -48.02
CA VAL A 638 28.66 -67.30 -48.75
C VAL A 638 29.50 -68.57 -48.62
N ALA A 639 29.79 -68.99 -47.39
CA ALA A 639 30.56 -70.19 -47.07
C ALA A 639 29.99 -70.87 -45.81
N PRO A 640 30.21 -72.19 -45.62
CA PRO A 640 29.77 -72.93 -44.44
C PRO A 640 30.25 -72.32 -43.12
N GLY A 641 29.44 -72.47 -42.07
CA GLY A 641 29.73 -71.98 -40.72
C GLY A 641 28.57 -71.20 -40.10
N SER A 642 28.81 -70.54 -38.98
CA SER A 642 27.83 -69.70 -38.28
C SER A 642 28.13 -68.21 -38.41
N ALA A 643 27.06 -67.42 -38.53
CA ALA A 643 27.06 -65.97 -38.46
C ALA A 643 25.82 -65.50 -37.71
N THR A 644 25.93 -64.41 -36.96
CA THR A 644 24.78 -63.77 -36.32
C THR A 644 24.45 -62.51 -37.09
N ILE A 645 23.22 -62.39 -37.58
CA ILE A 645 22.74 -61.17 -38.22
C ILE A 645 22.07 -60.32 -37.14
N THR A 646 22.74 -59.24 -36.74
CA THR A 646 22.16 -58.22 -35.87
C THR A 646 21.27 -57.33 -36.72
N ILE A 647 19.97 -57.35 -36.43
CA ILE A 647 18.94 -56.58 -37.14
C ILE A 647 18.47 -55.49 -36.19
N THR A 648 18.63 -54.24 -36.61
CA THR A 648 18.28 -53.05 -35.83
C THR A 648 17.05 -52.39 -36.47
N ALA A 649 15.94 -52.36 -35.74
CA ALA A 649 14.82 -51.49 -36.05
C ALA A 649 15.07 -50.10 -35.45
N ARG A 650 14.71 -49.05 -36.19
CA ARG A 650 14.95 -47.65 -35.87
C ARG A 650 13.70 -46.83 -36.19
N ASP A 651 13.17 -46.13 -35.21
CA ASP A 651 12.08 -45.17 -35.40
C ASP A 651 12.56 -43.91 -36.17
N PRO A 652 11.68 -42.97 -36.55
CA PRO A 652 12.05 -41.74 -37.24
C PRO A 652 12.98 -40.80 -36.44
N GLU A 653 12.95 -40.84 -35.10
CA GLU A 653 13.70 -39.92 -34.24
C GLU A 653 15.11 -40.42 -33.88
N GLY A 654 15.30 -41.74 -33.92
CA GLY A 654 16.58 -42.41 -33.82
C GLY A 654 16.76 -43.38 -32.65
N LEU A 655 15.71 -43.72 -31.90
CA LEU A 655 15.77 -44.81 -30.91
C LEU A 655 15.72 -46.17 -31.63
N THR A 656 16.18 -47.22 -30.97
CA THR A 656 16.35 -48.53 -31.60
C THR A 656 16.16 -49.71 -30.66
N ALA A 657 15.58 -50.79 -31.18
CA ALA A 657 15.81 -52.14 -30.68
C ALA A 657 16.59 -52.98 -31.68
N THR A 658 17.31 -53.97 -31.14
CA THR A 658 18.01 -54.99 -31.91
C THR A 658 17.40 -56.37 -31.66
N GLN A 659 17.45 -57.22 -32.68
CA GLN A 659 17.28 -58.66 -32.55
C GLN A 659 18.42 -59.39 -33.26
N LEU A 660 18.71 -60.59 -32.82
CA LEU A 660 19.75 -61.45 -33.38
C LEU A 660 19.08 -62.60 -34.15
N ALA A 661 19.31 -62.67 -35.46
CA ALA A 661 18.96 -63.83 -36.26
C ALA A 661 20.20 -64.70 -36.48
N GLY A 662 20.24 -65.87 -35.85
CA GLY A 662 21.30 -66.85 -36.10
C GLY A 662 21.20 -67.39 -37.54
N VAL A 663 22.33 -67.44 -38.25
CA VAL A 663 22.44 -67.98 -39.60
C VAL A 663 23.52 -69.06 -39.60
N THR A 664 23.10 -70.30 -39.82
CA THR A 664 24.01 -71.41 -40.08
C THR A 664 23.99 -71.70 -41.56
N VAL A 665 25.11 -71.46 -42.24
CA VAL A 665 25.29 -71.93 -43.60
C VAL A 665 25.70 -73.39 -43.55
N ARG A 666 24.85 -74.28 -44.09
CA ARG A 666 25.10 -75.72 -44.16
C ARG A 666 26.37 -75.97 -44.95
N GLN A 667 27.16 -76.94 -44.48
CA GLN A 667 28.10 -77.63 -45.34
C GLN A 667 27.31 -78.69 -46.11
N PRO A 668 27.40 -78.77 -47.46
CA PRO A 668 26.80 -79.88 -48.19
C PRO A 668 27.55 -81.16 -47.80
N ASN A 669 26.84 -82.17 -47.29
CA ASN A 669 27.43 -83.43 -46.83
C ASN A 669 28.23 -84.14 -47.94
N ARG A 670 29.40 -84.67 -47.60
CA ARG A 670 30.35 -85.35 -48.50
C ARG A 670 30.78 -86.69 -47.90
N ALA A 671 30.15 -87.76 -48.37
CA ALA A 671 30.42 -89.17 -48.05
C ALA A 671 31.77 -89.50 -47.36
N PRO A 672 31.74 -90.31 -46.28
CA PRO A 672 32.90 -90.62 -45.46
C PRO A 672 34.01 -91.32 -46.24
N ARG A 673 35.24 -91.21 -45.74
CA ARG A 673 36.45 -91.63 -46.45
C ARG A 673 37.35 -92.50 -45.57
N PRO A 674 37.94 -93.58 -46.10
CA PRO A 674 38.94 -94.35 -45.38
C PRO A 674 40.17 -93.50 -45.09
N VAL A 675 40.73 -93.62 -43.89
CA VAL A 675 42.00 -93.00 -43.48
C VAL A 675 42.91 -94.09 -42.91
N GLY A 676 44.18 -94.10 -43.36
CA GLY A 676 45.08 -95.20 -43.06
C GLY A 676 44.58 -96.56 -43.57
N THR A 677 45.07 -97.64 -42.98
CA THR A 677 44.66 -99.02 -43.27
C THR A 677 44.54 -99.79 -41.96
N ILE A 678 43.44 -100.54 -41.75
CA ILE A 678 43.28 -101.35 -40.54
C ILE A 678 44.34 -102.48 -40.53
N PRO A 679 45.20 -102.59 -39.49
CA PRO A 679 46.25 -103.60 -39.46
C PRO A 679 45.70 -105.03 -39.35
N ALA A 680 46.43 -106.00 -39.87
CA ALA A 680 46.13 -107.42 -39.66
C ALA A 680 46.40 -107.83 -38.20
N GLN A 681 45.50 -108.63 -37.63
CA GLN A 681 45.47 -108.98 -36.21
C GLN A 681 45.83 -110.45 -35.99
N THR A 682 46.47 -110.76 -34.86
CA THR A 682 46.68 -112.14 -34.40
C THR A 682 46.12 -112.32 -33.00
N LEU A 683 45.25 -113.31 -32.80
CA LEU A 683 44.52 -113.56 -31.57
C LEU A 683 44.79 -114.97 -31.03
N ASN A 684 44.52 -115.18 -29.75
CA ASN A 684 44.39 -116.52 -29.16
C ASN A 684 42.93 -117.00 -29.27
N PRO A 685 42.66 -118.31 -29.23
CA PRO A 685 41.30 -118.83 -29.09
C PRO A 685 40.57 -118.24 -27.88
N ASN A 686 39.29 -117.91 -28.04
CA ASN A 686 38.42 -117.17 -27.11
C ASN A 686 38.83 -115.72 -26.77
N ALA A 687 39.96 -115.21 -27.30
CA ALA A 687 40.31 -113.81 -27.12
C ALA A 687 39.45 -112.91 -28.01
N SER A 688 38.96 -111.80 -27.46
CA SER A 688 38.25 -110.76 -28.19
C SER A 688 39.08 -109.49 -28.28
N LEU A 689 39.20 -108.92 -29.47
CA LEU A 689 39.87 -107.64 -29.71
C LEU A 689 38.85 -106.61 -30.17
N ALA A 690 38.68 -105.56 -29.37
CA ALA A 690 37.90 -104.38 -29.70
C ALA A 690 38.72 -103.48 -30.64
N ILE A 691 38.39 -103.46 -31.93
CA ILE A 691 38.97 -102.51 -32.90
C ILE A 691 38.06 -101.29 -32.95
N ASN A 692 38.48 -100.17 -32.34
CA ASN A 692 37.80 -98.90 -32.57
C ASN A 692 38.11 -98.41 -33.99
N VAL A 693 37.09 -98.37 -34.86
CA VAL A 693 37.26 -98.07 -36.29
C VAL A 693 37.02 -96.61 -36.66
N SER A 694 36.61 -95.74 -35.73
CA SER A 694 36.45 -94.29 -36.00
C SER A 694 37.76 -93.60 -36.40
N GLN A 695 38.91 -94.11 -35.98
CA GLN A 695 40.22 -93.62 -36.43
C GLN A 695 40.55 -93.98 -37.89
N TYR A 696 39.87 -94.97 -38.48
CA TYR A 696 40.13 -95.49 -39.83
C TYR A 696 39.11 -95.01 -40.88
N PHE A 697 38.11 -94.23 -40.47
CA PHE A 697 37.16 -93.57 -41.35
C PHE A 697 36.88 -92.16 -40.84
N THR A 698 37.19 -91.15 -41.64
CA THR A 698 36.82 -89.77 -41.32
C THR A 698 35.62 -89.35 -42.15
N ASP A 699 34.72 -88.59 -41.55
CA ASP A 699 33.76 -87.83 -42.32
C ASP A 699 34.31 -86.42 -42.59
N PRO A 700 34.43 -85.98 -43.85
CA PRO A 700 34.90 -84.64 -44.20
C PRO A 700 34.09 -83.49 -43.58
N ASP A 701 32.82 -83.72 -43.26
CA ASP A 701 31.89 -82.75 -42.68
C ASP A 701 31.70 -82.92 -41.17
N GLY A 702 32.27 -83.98 -40.60
CA GLY A 702 32.20 -84.31 -39.18
C GLY A 702 30.94 -85.07 -38.76
N ASP A 703 30.15 -85.55 -39.73
CA ASP A 703 28.89 -86.24 -39.45
C ASP A 703 29.11 -87.57 -38.70
N PRO A 704 28.24 -87.92 -37.73
CA PRO A 704 28.44 -89.05 -36.84
C PRO A 704 28.25 -90.39 -37.59
N LEU A 705 29.37 -91.03 -37.92
CA LEU A 705 29.38 -92.26 -38.70
C LEU A 705 28.87 -93.47 -37.91
N THR A 706 28.04 -94.26 -38.59
CA THR A 706 27.54 -95.57 -38.14
C THR A 706 28.34 -96.68 -38.81
N TYR A 707 28.59 -97.78 -38.10
CA TYR A 707 29.49 -98.83 -38.55
C TYR A 707 28.82 -100.20 -38.60
N THR A 708 29.23 -101.02 -39.56
CA THR A 708 28.82 -102.43 -39.68
C THR A 708 30.02 -103.28 -40.08
N ALA A 709 30.08 -104.52 -39.60
CA ALA A 709 31.18 -105.43 -39.88
C ALA A 709 30.70 -106.86 -40.09
N THR A 710 31.42 -107.62 -40.93
CA THR A 710 31.14 -109.04 -41.22
C THR A 710 32.44 -109.83 -41.33
N SER A 711 32.43 -111.09 -40.86
CA SER A 711 33.57 -112.01 -40.97
C SER A 711 33.40 -112.95 -42.16
N SER A 712 34.47 -113.17 -42.93
CA SER A 712 34.49 -114.16 -44.01
C SER A 712 34.51 -115.62 -43.52
N ASN A 713 34.85 -115.86 -42.24
CA ASN A 713 34.84 -117.18 -41.62
C ASN A 713 34.53 -117.11 -40.11
N THR A 714 33.23 -117.13 -39.80
CA THR A 714 32.71 -117.07 -38.42
C THR A 714 33.09 -118.26 -37.53
N GLY A 715 33.51 -119.39 -38.11
CA GLY A 715 34.03 -120.53 -37.35
C GLY A 715 35.45 -120.33 -36.82
N VAL A 716 36.21 -119.37 -37.38
CA VAL A 716 37.53 -118.96 -36.89
C VAL A 716 37.42 -117.70 -36.05
N ALA A 717 36.71 -116.67 -36.53
CA ALA A 717 36.47 -115.45 -35.77
C ALA A 717 35.10 -114.84 -36.10
N THR A 718 34.30 -114.52 -35.07
CA THR A 718 33.04 -113.77 -35.21
C THR A 718 33.28 -112.28 -34.98
N VAL A 719 32.37 -111.45 -35.50
CA VAL A 719 32.38 -110.00 -35.23
C VAL A 719 31.02 -109.49 -34.81
N SER A 720 31.05 -108.53 -33.89
CA SER A 720 29.92 -107.67 -33.53
C SER A 720 30.37 -106.21 -33.62
N VAL A 721 29.41 -105.29 -33.74
CA VAL A 721 29.69 -103.84 -33.77
C VAL A 721 28.80 -103.15 -32.76
N SER A 722 29.40 -102.30 -31.93
CA SER A 722 28.71 -101.42 -30.99
C SER A 722 29.31 -100.01 -31.11
N GLY A 723 28.49 -99.04 -31.50
CA GLY A 723 28.99 -97.70 -31.86
C GLY A 723 30.03 -97.76 -32.98
N SER A 724 31.22 -97.21 -32.71
CA SER A 724 32.40 -97.27 -33.60
C SER A 724 33.37 -98.41 -33.30
N THR A 725 33.02 -99.33 -32.39
CA THR A 725 33.90 -100.45 -32.01
C THR A 725 33.44 -101.73 -32.68
N VAL A 726 34.32 -102.32 -33.48
CA VAL A 726 34.16 -103.65 -34.09
C VAL A 726 34.92 -104.65 -33.22
N THR A 727 34.19 -105.44 -32.44
CA THR A 727 34.79 -106.48 -31.59
C THR A 727 34.94 -107.77 -32.38
N VAL A 728 36.18 -108.24 -32.50
CA VAL A 728 36.54 -109.49 -33.18
C VAL A 728 36.88 -110.56 -32.15
N THR A 729 36.05 -111.58 -32.03
CA THR A 729 36.30 -112.74 -31.14
C THR A 729 36.86 -113.89 -31.95
N GLY A 730 38.10 -114.30 -31.66
CA GLY A 730 38.69 -115.52 -32.20
C GLY A 730 38.18 -116.75 -31.45
N HIS A 731 37.87 -117.85 -32.14
CA HIS A 731 37.29 -119.07 -31.56
C HIS A 731 38.17 -120.31 -31.73
N ALA A 732 38.78 -120.47 -32.90
CA ALA A 732 39.57 -121.66 -33.24
C ALA A 732 40.75 -121.31 -34.14
N ASN A 733 41.85 -122.06 -34.03
CA ASN A 733 43.08 -121.79 -34.79
C ASN A 733 42.84 -121.81 -36.31
N GLY A 734 43.15 -120.72 -37.00
CA GLY A 734 42.86 -120.53 -38.42
C GLY A 734 42.98 -119.06 -38.88
N GLY A 735 42.46 -118.74 -40.06
CA GLY A 735 42.39 -117.37 -40.58
C GLY A 735 40.97 -116.96 -41.03
N ALA A 736 40.66 -115.67 -40.89
CA ALA A 736 39.43 -115.01 -41.32
C ALA A 736 39.72 -113.55 -41.73
N THR A 737 38.88 -112.95 -42.57
CA THR A 737 38.99 -111.54 -42.97
C THR A 737 37.71 -110.81 -42.59
N ILE A 738 37.84 -109.67 -41.93
CA ILE A 738 36.71 -108.83 -41.51
C ILE A 738 36.53 -107.70 -42.53
N THR A 739 35.31 -107.55 -43.05
CA THR A 739 34.91 -106.41 -43.89
C THR A 739 34.16 -105.41 -43.03
N ILE A 740 34.58 -104.14 -43.03
CA ILE A 740 34.04 -103.07 -42.18
C ILE A 740 33.55 -101.93 -43.08
N THR A 741 32.33 -101.45 -42.84
CA THR A 741 31.68 -100.37 -43.60
C THR A 741 31.28 -99.23 -42.65
N ALA A 742 31.71 -98.02 -42.96
CA ALA A 742 31.25 -96.78 -42.34
C ALA A 742 30.17 -96.11 -43.19
N ARG A 743 29.18 -95.49 -42.54
CA ARG A 743 27.99 -94.90 -43.16
C ARG A 743 27.61 -93.58 -42.46
N ASP A 744 27.46 -92.51 -43.22
CA ASP A 744 26.93 -91.23 -42.70
C ASP A 744 25.40 -91.29 -42.45
N PRO A 745 24.82 -90.32 -41.72
CA PRO A 745 23.37 -90.31 -41.42
C PRO A 745 22.46 -90.19 -42.66
N GLU A 746 22.96 -89.66 -43.79
CA GLU A 746 22.19 -89.49 -45.02
C GLU A 746 22.28 -90.71 -45.97
N GLY A 747 23.20 -91.64 -45.71
CA GLY A 747 23.27 -92.96 -46.33
C GLY A 747 24.45 -93.21 -47.28
N LEU A 748 25.45 -92.34 -47.35
CA LEU A 748 26.67 -92.54 -48.14
C LEU A 748 27.73 -93.30 -47.31
N THR A 749 28.67 -93.99 -47.97
CA THR A 749 29.49 -95.03 -47.31
C THR A 749 30.91 -95.20 -47.84
N ALA A 750 31.81 -95.68 -46.98
CA ALA A 750 33.12 -96.22 -47.34
C ALA A 750 33.44 -97.54 -46.62
N THR A 751 34.40 -98.31 -47.14
CA THR A 751 34.73 -99.67 -46.67
C THR A 751 36.23 -99.91 -46.49
N GLN A 752 36.62 -100.71 -45.49
CA GLN A 752 37.97 -101.25 -45.29
C GLN A 752 37.91 -102.76 -44.94
N LEU A 753 39.05 -103.44 -45.06
CA LEU A 753 39.24 -104.84 -44.70
C LEU A 753 40.28 -104.97 -43.58
N ALA A 754 40.17 -105.99 -42.74
CA ALA A 754 41.16 -106.36 -41.72
C ALA A 754 41.32 -107.89 -41.66
N ASP A 755 42.52 -108.41 -41.92
CA ASP A 755 42.81 -109.84 -41.81
C ASP A 755 43.07 -110.25 -40.35
N VAL A 756 42.63 -111.45 -39.97
CA VAL A 756 42.67 -111.94 -38.59
C VAL A 756 43.11 -113.40 -38.57
N THR A 757 44.17 -113.70 -37.81
CA THR A 757 44.68 -115.07 -37.61
C THR A 757 44.54 -115.47 -36.14
N VAL A 758 44.12 -116.69 -35.87
CA VAL A 758 44.00 -117.24 -34.50
C VAL A 758 45.06 -118.34 -34.33
N ARG A 759 45.95 -118.23 -33.35
CA ARG A 759 46.98 -119.26 -33.07
C ARG A 759 47.60 -119.19 -31.66
N GLN A 760 47.47 -120.26 -30.90
CA GLN A 760 48.06 -120.43 -29.56
C GLN A 760 49.58 -120.79 -29.60
N PRO A 761 50.45 -120.15 -28.79
CA PRO A 761 51.87 -120.53 -28.60
C PRO A 761 52.07 -121.61 -27.53
N ASN A 762 53.18 -122.36 -27.60
CA ASN A 762 53.57 -123.34 -26.57
C ASN A 762 54.24 -122.66 -25.37
N ARG A 763 53.88 -123.06 -24.15
CA ARG A 763 54.25 -122.40 -22.89
C ARG A 763 54.81 -123.43 -21.92
N ALA A 764 55.96 -123.11 -21.31
CA ALA A 764 56.61 -124.00 -20.36
C ALA A 764 55.67 -124.46 -19.22
N PRO A 765 55.84 -125.70 -18.71
CA PRO A 765 55.10 -126.18 -17.56
C PRO A 765 55.36 -125.30 -16.35
N ARG A 766 54.36 -125.17 -15.47
CA ARG A 766 54.37 -124.25 -14.33
C ARG A 766 54.07 -124.99 -13.03
N PRO A 767 54.67 -124.57 -11.90
CA PRO A 767 54.20 -124.98 -10.57
C PRO A 767 52.72 -124.64 -10.41
N VAL A 768 51.95 -125.54 -9.79
CA VAL A 768 50.54 -125.30 -9.41
C VAL A 768 50.37 -125.70 -7.96
N GLY A 769 50.11 -124.70 -7.10
CA GLY A 769 50.31 -124.84 -5.66
C GLY A 769 51.78 -125.06 -5.29
N THR A 770 52.10 -124.90 -4.01
CA THR A 770 53.41 -125.26 -3.46
C THR A 770 53.39 -126.71 -3.00
N ILE A 771 54.49 -127.44 -3.18
CA ILE A 771 54.69 -128.71 -2.45
C ILE A 771 54.92 -128.34 -0.97
N PRO A 772 54.05 -128.72 -0.02
CA PRO A 772 54.17 -128.23 1.35
C PRO A 772 55.44 -128.74 2.03
N ALA A 773 55.92 -127.98 3.04
CA ALA A 773 56.94 -128.47 3.96
C ALA A 773 56.50 -129.83 4.55
N GLN A 774 57.39 -130.83 4.52
CA GLN A 774 57.07 -132.17 5.02
C GLN A 774 57.82 -132.44 6.31
N THR A 775 57.09 -132.85 7.36
CA THR A 775 57.69 -133.34 8.60
C THR A 775 57.62 -134.86 8.63
N LEU A 776 58.79 -135.51 8.63
CA LEU A 776 58.92 -136.97 8.68
C LEU A 776 59.52 -137.42 10.02
N ASN A 777 59.45 -138.73 10.30
CA ASN A 777 60.21 -139.38 11.36
C ASN A 777 61.41 -140.16 10.76
N PRO A 778 62.50 -140.42 11.50
CA PRO A 778 63.65 -141.18 10.99
C PRO A 778 63.27 -142.59 10.50
N ASN A 779 63.85 -143.00 9.38
CA ASN A 779 63.56 -144.23 8.62
C ASN A 779 62.15 -144.28 7.99
N ALA A 780 61.31 -143.25 8.14
CA ALA A 780 60.04 -143.17 7.41
C ALA A 780 60.29 -142.81 5.93
N SER A 781 59.45 -143.34 5.05
CA SER A 781 59.42 -142.97 3.63
C SER A 781 58.05 -142.42 3.26
N LEU A 782 58.03 -141.31 2.52
CA LEU A 782 56.85 -140.67 1.97
C LEU A 782 56.93 -140.68 0.44
N ALA A 783 55.93 -141.26 -0.20
CA ALA A 783 55.76 -141.21 -1.65
C ALA A 783 54.83 -140.05 -2.01
N ILE A 784 55.33 -139.09 -2.77
CA ILE A 784 54.58 -137.92 -3.24
C ILE A 784 54.37 -138.07 -4.75
N ASN A 785 53.12 -138.14 -5.21
CA ASN A 785 52.84 -137.96 -6.63
C ASN A 785 52.95 -136.47 -6.96
N VAL A 786 53.92 -136.10 -7.79
CA VAL A 786 54.18 -134.70 -8.14
C VAL A 786 53.39 -134.21 -9.37
N SER A 787 52.65 -135.09 -10.06
CA SER A 787 51.84 -134.69 -11.23
C SER A 787 50.70 -133.71 -10.93
N GLN A 788 50.37 -133.48 -9.66
CA GLN A 788 49.38 -132.50 -9.22
C GLN A 788 49.97 -131.12 -8.92
N TYR A 789 51.30 -131.03 -8.76
CA TYR A 789 52.01 -129.80 -8.38
C TYR A 789 52.70 -129.09 -9.56
N PHE A 790 52.54 -129.64 -10.77
CA PHE A 790 52.98 -129.05 -12.02
C PHE A 790 51.89 -129.29 -13.07
N THR A 791 51.42 -128.23 -13.72
CA THR A 791 50.59 -128.35 -14.93
C THR A 791 51.39 -127.88 -16.13
N ASP A 792 51.09 -128.44 -17.29
CA ASP A 792 51.39 -127.78 -18.54
C ASP A 792 50.23 -126.84 -18.92
N PRO A 793 50.47 -125.56 -19.28
CA PRO A 793 49.41 -124.65 -19.69
C PRO A 793 48.72 -125.03 -21.01
N ASP A 794 49.39 -125.80 -21.87
CA ASP A 794 48.90 -126.25 -23.18
C ASP A 794 48.45 -127.72 -23.18
N GLY A 795 48.67 -128.43 -22.06
CA GLY A 795 48.19 -129.79 -21.81
C GLY A 795 49.19 -130.89 -22.13
N ASP A 796 50.46 -130.54 -22.39
CA ASP A 796 51.50 -131.47 -22.81
C ASP A 796 51.95 -132.44 -21.67
N PRO A 797 52.30 -133.70 -21.99
CA PRO A 797 52.63 -134.72 -20.98
C PRO A 797 54.02 -134.53 -20.36
N LEU A 798 54.06 -134.35 -19.04
CA LEU A 798 55.27 -133.99 -18.30
C LEU A 798 56.09 -135.19 -17.77
N THR A 799 57.41 -134.99 -17.70
CA THR A 799 58.39 -135.94 -17.15
C THR A 799 59.14 -135.32 -15.95
N TYR A 800 59.58 -136.15 -15.00
CA TYR A 800 60.03 -135.68 -13.67
C TYR A 800 61.40 -136.22 -13.25
N THR A 801 62.15 -135.41 -12.51
CA THR A 801 63.39 -135.81 -11.79
C THR A 801 63.45 -135.14 -10.41
N ALA A 802 64.22 -135.72 -9.47
CA ALA A 802 64.34 -135.22 -8.10
C ALA A 802 65.75 -135.37 -7.53
N THR A 803 66.16 -134.44 -6.68
CA THR A 803 67.42 -134.47 -5.91
C THR A 803 67.19 -134.04 -4.45
N SER A 804 68.11 -134.41 -3.56
CA SER A 804 68.13 -133.98 -2.16
C SER A 804 69.38 -133.17 -1.88
N SER A 805 69.25 -132.05 -1.15
CA SER A 805 70.38 -131.24 -0.69
C SER A 805 71.22 -131.93 0.40
N ASN A 806 70.65 -132.92 1.11
CA ASN A 806 71.36 -133.67 2.14
C ASN A 806 70.89 -135.12 2.20
N THR A 807 71.58 -135.99 1.46
CA THR A 807 71.30 -137.44 1.39
C THR A 807 71.57 -138.19 2.71
N GLY A 808 72.28 -137.58 3.66
CA GLY A 808 72.43 -138.12 5.02
C GLY A 808 71.21 -137.88 5.92
N VAL A 809 70.36 -136.89 5.60
CA VAL A 809 69.09 -136.61 6.29
C VAL A 809 67.91 -137.20 5.53
N ALA A 810 67.85 -137.06 4.20
CA ALA A 810 66.84 -137.72 3.37
C ALA A 810 67.34 -138.03 1.95
N THR A 811 67.10 -139.24 1.45
CA THR A 811 67.38 -139.62 0.04
C THR A 811 66.11 -139.59 -0.80
N VAL A 812 66.24 -139.40 -2.12
CA VAL A 812 65.11 -139.41 -3.06
C VAL A 812 65.34 -140.31 -4.27
N SER A 813 64.24 -140.81 -4.82
CA SER A 813 64.19 -141.54 -6.09
C SER A 813 62.88 -141.21 -6.83
N VAL A 814 62.87 -141.36 -8.16
CA VAL A 814 61.70 -141.03 -9.00
C VAL A 814 61.36 -142.21 -9.90
N SER A 815 60.07 -142.49 -10.05
CA SER A 815 59.53 -143.44 -11.04
C SER A 815 58.21 -142.90 -11.58
N GLY A 816 58.15 -142.63 -12.89
CA GLY A 816 57.03 -141.91 -13.49
C GLY A 816 56.89 -140.50 -12.89
N SER A 817 55.70 -140.18 -12.37
CA SER A 817 55.42 -138.93 -11.63
C SER A 817 55.49 -139.08 -10.10
N THR A 818 55.91 -140.24 -9.58
CA THR A 818 56.01 -140.45 -8.13
C THR A 818 57.45 -140.26 -7.67
N VAL A 819 57.63 -139.40 -6.67
CA VAL A 819 58.90 -139.15 -5.99
C VAL A 819 58.83 -139.74 -4.59
N THR A 820 59.71 -140.68 -4.29
CA THR A 820 59.81 -141.29 -2.95
C THR A 820 60.93 -140.62 -2.18
N VAL A 821 60.59 -139.99 -1.06
CA VAL A 821 61.52 -139.40 -0.08
C VAL A 821 61.66 -140.35 1.10
N THR A 822 62.89 -140.75 1.44
CA THR A 822 63.19 -141.57 2.63
C THR A 822 64.04 -140.75 3.59
N GLY A 823 63.52 -140.46 4.77
CA GLY A 823 64.26 -139.81 5.86
C GLY A 823 65.12 -140.80 6.62
N HIS A 824 66.35 -140.43 6.98
CA HIS A 824 67.34 -141.30 7.64
C HIS A 824 67.75 -140.81 9.04
N ALA A 825 67.76 -139.50 9.27
CA ALA A 825 68.21 -138.90 10.54
C ALA A 825 67.43 -137.60 10.86
N ASN A 826 67.40 -137.20 12.13
CA ASN A 826 66.84 -135.91 12.53
C ASN A 826 67.62 -134.75 11.90
N GLY A 827 66.92 -133.83 11.24
CA GLY A 827 67.49 -132.64 10.64
C GLY A 827 66.57 -132.04 9.58
N GLY A 828 67.13 -131.13 8.78
CA GLY A 828 66.51 -130.64 7.56
C GLY A 828 67.25 -131.15 6.33
N ALA A 829 66.49 -131.61 5.34
CA ALA A 829 66.90 -131.72 3.95
C ALA A 829 66.00 -130.81 3.09
N THR A 830 66.41 -130.52 1.86
CA THR A 830 65.58 -129.83 0.88
C THR A 830 65.50 -130.71 -0.35
N ILE A 831 64.29 -131.01 -0.79
CA ILE A 831 64.05 -131.85 -1.96
C ILE A 831 63.68 -130.94 -3.13
N THR A 832 64.43 -131.06 -4.23
CA THR A 832 64.22 -130.31 -5.47
C THR A 832 63.60 -131.23 -6.50
N ILE A 833 62.43 -130.87 -7.02
CA ILE A 833 61.72 -131.56 -8.09
C ILE A 833 61.82 -130.72 -9.37
N THR A 834 62.12 -131.35 -10.50
CA THR A 834 62.05 -130.73 -11.83
C THR A 834 61.02 -131.45 -12.68
N ALA A 835 60.11 -130.69 -13.31
CA ALA A 835 59.17 -131.14 -14.33
C ALA A 835 59.58 -130.61 -15.71
N ARG A 836 59.40 -131.41 -16.77
CA ARG A 836 59.82 -131.10 -18.15
C ARG A 836 58.77 -131.51 -19.18
N ASP A 837 58.48 -130.62 -20.13
CA ASP A 837 57.59 -130.86 -21.28
C ASP A 837 58.30 -131.54 -22.48
N PRO A 838 57.57 -132.00 -23.51
CA PRO A 838 58.15 -132.50 -24.76
C PRO A 838 58.92 -131.44 -25.58
N GLY A 839 58.61 -130.16 -25.40
CA GLY A 839 59.33 -129.03 -26.00
C GLY A 839 60.72 -128.77 -25.41
N GLY A 840 61.05 -129.37 -24.27
CA GLY A 840 62.30 -129.22 -23.55
C GLY A 840 62.33 -128.09 -22.52
N LEU A 841 61.20 -127.42 -22.24
CA LEU A 841 61.09 -126.40 -21.19
C LEU A 841 60.79 -127.04 -19.83
N THR A 842 61.05 -126.33 -18.74
CA THR A 842 61.00 -126.89 -17.38
C THR A 842 60.52 -125.92 -16.32
N ALA A 843 59.85 -126.47 -15.30
CA ALA A 843 59.67 -125.82 -14.00
C ALA A 843 60.33 -126.65 -12.89
N THR A 844 60.68 -125.98 -11.79
CA THR A 844 61.21 -126.60 -10.58
C THR A 844 60.41 -126.18 -9.36
N GLN A 845 60.22 -127.09 -8.41
CA GLN A 845 59.76 -126.78 -7.06
C GLN A 845 60.76 -127.34 -6.05
N THR A 846 60.93 -126.65 -4.93
CA THR A 846 61.70 -127.13 -3.77
C THR A 846 60.80 -127.16 -2.55
N PHE A 847 60.90 -128.20 -1.72
CA PHE A 847 60.25 -128.24 -0.42
C PHE A 847 61.24 -128.67 0.68
N PRO A 848 61.19 -128.05 1.87
CA PRO A 848 61.93 -128.53 3.01
C PRO A 848 61.30 -129.83 3.53
N VAL A 849 62.17 -130.78 3.84
CA VAL A 849 61.83 -132.01 4.56
C VAL A 849 62.53 -131.93 5.90
N THR A 850 61.73 -131.60 6.91
CA THR A 850 62.18 -131.41 8.29
C THR A 850 61.74 -132.61 9.13
N VAL A 851 62.18 -132.59 10.39
CA VAL A 851 61.73 -133.46 11.47
C VAL A 851 61.27 -132.51 12.64
N ALA A 852 60.59 -131.38 12.31
CA ALA A 852 60.05 -130.29 13.17
C ALA A 852 59.25 -129.18 12.38
N ASP A 853 58.45 -128.31 13.04
CA ASP A 853 57.29 -127.56 12.47
C ASP A 853 57.16 -126.03 12.83
N ARG A 854 56.14 -125.27 12.32
CA ARG A 854 55.96 -123.79 12.49
C ARG A 854 54.51 -123.21 12.45
N GLU A 855 54.32 -121.96 12.95
CA GLU A 855 53.03 -121.21 13.17
C GLU A 855 53.10 -119.68 12.84
N SER A 856 51.96 -118.94 12.76
CA SER A 856 51.85 -117.46 12.45
C SER A 856 50.46 -116.80 12.76
N GLY A 857 50.31 -115.45 12.74
CA GLY A 857 49.03 -114.66 12.87
C GLY A 857 49.16 -113.10 12.87
N SER A 858 48.05 -112.32 12.84
CA SER A 858 47.95 -110.82 12.83
C SER A 858 46.61 -110.25 13.38
N PHE A 859 46.42 -108.91 13.42
CA PHE A 859 45.16 -108.12 13.56
C PHE A 859 45.38 -106.63 13.07
N ASP A 860 44.35 -105.88 12.60
CA ASP A 860 44.50 -105.30 11.24
C ASP A 860 43.63 -104.10 10.72
N ILE A 861 44.12 -103.51 9.61
CA ILE A 861 43.30 -103.02 8.47
C ILE A 861 43.45 -104.04 7.34
N ASP A 862 42.36 -104.73 6.98
CA ASP A 862 42.33 -105.75 5.93
C ASP A 862 42.41 -105.11 4.53
N LEU A 863 43.60 -105.09 3.94
CA LEU A 863 43.81 -104.59 2.57
C LEU A 863 43.57 -105.67 1.51
N VAL A 864 42.55 -105.46 0.68
CA VAL A 864 42.22 -106.31 -0.47
C VAL A 864 42.40 -105.53 -1.77
N PHE A 865 43.14 -106.09 -2.73
CA PHE A 865 43.34 -105.48 -4.05
C PHE A 865 42.35 -106.07 -5.05
N ALA A 866 41.40 -105.26 -5.53
CA ALA A 866 40.41 -105.70 -6.52
C ALA A 866 40.98 -105.75 -7.94
N THR A 867 41.94 -104.89 -8.26
CA THR A 867 42.75 -104.95 -9.48
C THR A 867 44.22 -105.24 -9.15
N ALA A 868 45.01 -105.69 -10.13
CA ALA A 868 46.36 -106.19 -9.91
C ALA A 868 47.39 -105.05 -9.77
N VAL A 869 47.70 -104.68 -8.53
CA VAL A 869 48.76 -103.71 -8.18
C VAL A 869 50.18 -104.27 -8.35
N THR A 870 51.17 -103.39 -8.53
CA THR A 870 52.59 -103.79 -8.47
C THR A 870 53.04 -104.10 -7.04
N SER A 871 54.15 -104.82 -6.87
CA SER A 871 54.74 -105.07 -5.54
C SER A 871 55.27 -103.81 -4.83
N THR A 872 55.45 -102.69 -5.55
CA THR A 872 55.81 -101.40 -4.97
C THR A 872 54.57 -100.67 -4.49
N GLN A 873 53.50 -100.69 -5.30
CA GLN A 873 52.19 -100.16 -4.94
C GLN A 873 51.58 -100.91 -3.76
N GLU A 874 51.53 -102.24 -3.79
CA GLU A 874 51.09 -103.06 -2.64
C GLU A 874 51.85 -102.70 -1.36
N ARG A 875 53.17 -102.47 -1.46
CA ARG A 875 53.95 -102.06 -0.30
C ARG A 875 53.56 -100.65 0.18
N ALA A 876 53.43 -99.67 -0.71
CA ALA A 876 52.97 -98.32 -0.37
C ALA A 876 51.55 -98.32 0.26
N PHE A 877 50.64 -99.17 -0.24
CA PHE A 877 49.33 -99.39 0.38
C PHE A 877 49.44 -99.94 1.81
N ARG A 878 50.27 -100.96 2.01
CA ARG A 878 50.49 -101.56 3.34
C ARG A 878 51.26 -100.64 4.29
N GLU A 879 52.17 -99.82 3.78
CA GLU A 879 52.93 -98.80 4.52
C GLU A 879 51.99 -97.66 4.98
N ALA A 880 51.11 -97.15 4.10
CA ALA A 880 50.09 -96.17 4.44
C ALA A 880 49.04 -96.71 5.44
N ALA A 881 48.58 -97.96 5.27
CA ALA A 881 47.68 -98.60 6.23
C ALA A 881 48.36 -98.84 7.59
N GLN A 882 49.66 -99.17 7.62
CA GLN A 882 50.44 -99.23 8.87
C GLN A 882 50.60 -97.86 9.53
N GLY A 883 50.71 -96.78 8.76
CA GLY A 883 50.68 -95.41 9.26
C GLY A 883 49.37 -95.10 10.01
N TRP A 884 48.22 -95.35 9.38
CA TRP A 884 46.92 -95.13 10.02
C TRP A 884 46.65 -96.12 11.16
N MET A 885 47.01 -97.41 11.03
CA MET A 885 46.95 -98.38 12.14
C MET A 885 47.80 -97.95 13.33
N ALA A 886 48.97 -97.35 13.14
CA ALA A 886 49.82 -96.87 14.24
C ALA A 886 49.17 -95.69 14.98
N VAL A 887 48.53 -94.76 14.28
CA VAL A 887 47.75 -93.65 14.87
C VAL A 887 46.51 -94.16 15.61
N LEU A 888 45.95 -95.31 15.18
CA LEU A 888 44.72 -95.92 15.67
C LEU A 888 44.93 -97.19 16.51
N ALA A 889 46.16 -97.50 16.96
CA ALA A 889 46.50 -98.80 17.56
C ALA A 889 45.81 -99.14 18.89
N GLU A 890 45.12 -98.17 19.52
CA GLU A 890 44.27 -98.37 20.70
C GLU A 890 42.76 -98.18 20.39
N SER A 891 42.39 -97.89 19.14
CA SER A 891 41.01 -97.78 18.65
C SER A 891 40.44 -99.13 18.21
N GLU A 892 40.50 -100.14 19.07
CA GLU A 892 39.79 -101.40 18.79
C GLU A 892 38.29 -101.13 18.64
N LEU A 893 37.76 -101.40 17.45
CA LEU A 893 36.36 -101.24 17.12
C LEU A 893 35.65 -102.56 17.42
N THR A 894 34.52 -102.78 16.77
CA THR A 894 33.77 -104.02 16.85
C THR A 894 33.93 -104.76 15.54
N ASP A 895 34.44 -105.99 15.65
CA ASP A 895 34.56 -106.96 14.58
C ASP A 895 33.19 -107.26 13.97
N HIS A 896 33.15 -107.27 12.64
CA HIS A 896 31.92 -107.21 11.86
C HIS A 896 31.64 -108.52 11.13
N GLN A 897 30.55 -109.18 11.50
CA GLN A 897 30.08 -110.40 10.83
C GLN A 897 29.37 -110.03 9.53
N THR A 898 30.07 -110.12 8.40
CA THR A 898 29.57 -109.75 7.05
C THR A 898 28.44 -110.65 6.55
N GLY A 899 28.38 -111.91 7.00
CA GLY A 899 27.25 -112.82 6.78
C GLY A 899 26.93 -113.16 5.32
N GLY A 900 27.80 -112.80 4.38
CA GLY A 900 27.56 -112.77 2.94
C GLY A 900 28.61 -111.88 2.27
N SER A 901 28.24 -111.24 1.16
CA SER A 901 29.13 -110.27 0.50
C SER A 901 28.84 -108.84 0.99
N ILE A 902 29.90 -108.10 1.32
CA ILE A 902 29.87 -106.64 1.49
C ILE A 902 30.33 -105.98 0.18
N ASP A 903 29.78 -104.81 -0.18
CA ASP A 903 30.03 -104.17 -1.48
C ASP A 903 29.81 -102.64 -1.45
N CYS A 904 30.71 -101.89 -2.07
CA CYS A 904 30.63 -100.43 -2.23
C CYS A 904 29.79 -100.01 -3.45
N GLY A 905 29.44 -100.95 -4.32
CA GLY A 905 28.96 -100.70 -5.68
C GLY A 905 30.13 -100.72 -6.67
N GLY A 906 29.94 -101.42 -7.79
CA GLY A 906 31.02 -101.77 -8.73
C GLY A 906 31.36 -103.27 -8.63
N ASP A 907 32.58 -103.64 -8.99
CA ASP A 907 33.08 -105.02 -8.89
C ASP A 907 33.83 -105.30 -7.57
N TYR A 908 33.59 -104.48 -6.53
CA TYR A 908 34.35 -104.48 -5.27
C TYR A 908 33.84 -105.46 -4.20
N ALA A 909 32.84 -106.27 -4.54
CA ALA A 909 32.14 -107.18 -3.63
C ALA A 909 33.06 -108.24 -2.97
N GLN A 910 33.17 -108.22 -1.64
CA GLN A 910 34.02 -109.14 -0.86
C GLN A 910 33.21 -110.14 -0.03
N SER A 911 33.54 -111.43 -0.19
CA SER A 911 32.91 -112.56 0.50
C SER A 911 33.77 -113.08 1.68
N VAL A 912 34.11 -112.20 2.62
CA VAL A 912 34.76 -112.54 3.90
C VAL A 912 33.73 -113.02 4.94
N GLY A 913 34.18 -113.63 6.04
CA GLY A 913 33.30 -114.13 7.12
C GLY A 913 33.17 -113.19 8.33
N THR A 914 34.32 -112.67 8.77
CA THR A 914 34.49 -111.58 9.74
C THR A 914 35.38 -110.54 9.08
N ILE A 915 35.11 -109.26 9.30
CA ILE A 915 36.08 -108.17 9.15
C ILE A 915 36.51 -107.79 10.57
N ASP A 916 37.81 -107.85 10.86
CA ASP A 916 38.35 -107.15 12.04
C ASP A 916 38.50 -105.66 11.68
N ASP A 917 38.10 -104.77 12.59
CA ASP A 917 38.11 -103.30 12.48
C ASP A 917 37.63 -102.66 11.15
N LEU A 918 38.46 -102.68 10.10
CA LEU A 918 38.24 -102.01 8.82
C LEU A 918 38.87 -102.80 7.67
N MET A 919 38.05 -103.21 6.70
CA MET A 919 38.53 -103.74 5.41
C MET A 919 38.47 -102.63 4.35
N ILE A 920 39.53 -102.47 3.56
CA ILE A 920 39.57 -101.49 2.45
C ILE A 920 39.86 -102.23 1.16
N VAL A 921 39.00 -102.04 0.16
CA VAL A 921 39.30 -102.45 -1.22
C VAL A 921 40.02 -101.31 -1.92
N ALA A 922 41.29 -101.56 -2.29
CA ALA A 922 42.06 -100.69 -3.14
C ALA A 922 41.93 -101.16 -4.60
N ALA A 923 41.65 -100.21 -5.50
CA ALA A 923 41.51 -100.45 -6.93
C ALA A 923 42.28 -99.41 -7.73
N VAL A 924 43.10 -99.87 -8.67
CA VAL A 924 43.68 -99.04 -9.73
C VAL A 924 42.79 -99.22 -10.96
N VAL A 925 42.24 -98.12 -11.48
CA VAL A 925 41.19 -98.08 -12.51
C VAL A 925 41.33 -96.83 -13.37
N ASP A 926 40.79 -96.83 -14.59
CA ASP A 926 40.69 -95.63 -15.45
C ASP A 926 39.63 -94.66 -14.87
N ILE A 927 40.03 -93.45 -14.43
CA ILE A 927 39.14 -92.47 -13.76
C ILE A 927 38.71 -91.36 -14.72
N ASP A 928 39.64 -90.53 -15.15
CA ASP A 928 39.43 -89.47 -16.16
C ASP A 928 40.67 -89.20 -17.04
N GLY A 929 41.79 -89.85 -16.75
CA GLY A 929 43.01 -89.85 -17.55
C GLY A 929 44.07 -88.85 -17.07
N PRO A 930 45.26 -88.82 -17.72
CA PRO A 930 46.43 -88.17 -17.17
C PRO A 930 46.25 -86.65 -16.95
N GLY A 931 46.34 -86.22 -15.69
CA GLY A 931 46.23 -84.83 -15.27
C GLY A 931 44.89 -84.43 -14.66
N GLY A 932 43.96 -85.38 -14.45
CA GLY A 932 42.70 -85.18 -13.74
C GLY A 932 42.76 -85.59 -12.26
N ILE A 933 41.87 -86.49 -11.86
CA ILE A 933 41.68 -86.97 -10.48
C ILE A 933 42.71 -88.07 -10.20
N LEU A 934 43.77 -87.77 -9.43
CA LEU A 934 44.86 -88.73 -9.17
C LEU A 934 44.39 -89.98 -8.40
N GLY A 935 43.46 -89.77 -7.48
CA GLY A 935 42.75 -90.79 -6.73
C GLY A 935 41.46 -90.21 -6.19
N ARG A 936 40.53 -91.08 -5.77
CA ARG A 936 39.34 -90.72 -5.02
C ARG A 936 38.95 -91.81 -4.04
N ALA A 937 38.44 -91.41 -2.88
CA ALA A 937 38.14 -92.36 -1.82
C ALA A 937 36.96 -91.95 -0.92
N GLY A 938 36.43 -92.94 -0.22
CA GLY A 938 35.39 -92.73 0.78
C GLY A 938 34.89 -94.01 1.45
N PRO A 939 34.25 -93.89 2.62
CA PRO A 939 33.57 -95.00 3.27
C PRO A 939 32.25 -95.29 2.55
N CYS A 940 31.95 -96.57 2.32
CA CYS A 940 30.68 -96.98 1.73
C CYS A 940 29.78 -97.68 2.76
N TRP A 941 30.35 -98.30 3.80
CA TRP A 941 29.62 -98.90 4.92
C TRP A 941 30.14 -98.36 6.24
N VAL A 942 29.25 -97.79 7.06
CA VAL A 942 29.58 -97.22 8.38
C VAL A 942 28.70 -97.82 9.49
N ARG A 943 29.25 -97.90 10.71
CA ARG A 943 28.57 -98.40 11.91
C ARG A 943 27.45 -97.46 12.34
N LEU A 944 26.29 -97.99 12.72
CA LEU A 944 25.14 -97.20 13.16
C LEU A 944 25.42 -96.43 14.46
N GLU A 945 26.21 -96.99 15.37
CA GLU A 945 26.48 -96.40 16.70
C GLU A 945 27.29 -95.10 16.68
N ASN A 946 28.19 -94.92 15.71
CA ASN A 946 29.14 -93.79 15.68
C ASN A 946 29.43 -93.23 14.26
N LEU A 947 28.84 -93.81 13.21
CA LEU A 947 29.06 -93.49 11.80
C LEU A 947 30.52 -93.69 11.32
N LEU A 948 31.35 -94.45 12.05
CA LEU A 948 32.71 -94.76 11.61
C LEU A 948 32.75 -95.96 10.62
N PRO A 949 33.69 -96.00 9.66
CA PRO A 949 33.74 -96.97 8.57
C PRO A 949 34.02 -98.40 9.00
N ILE A 950 33.37 -99.34 8.32
CA ILE A 950 33.61 -100.80 8.37
C ILE A 950 34.25 -101.26 7.05
N PHE A 951 33.78 -100.67 5.95
CA PHE A 951 34.22 -100.98 4.60
C PHE A 951 34.18 -99.73 3.73
N GLY A 952 35.24 -99.55 2.95
CA GLY A 952 35.41 -98.43 2.04
C GLY A 952 36.28 -98.80 0.85
N VAL A 953 36.30 -97.90 -0.12
CA VAL A 953 37.04 -98.07 -1.38
C VAL A 953 37.93 -96.85 -1.62
N MET A 954 39.11 -97.13 -2.17
CA MET A 954 39.99 -96.13 -2.75
C MET A 954 40.25 -96.51 -4.21
N GLU A 955 39.90 -95.61 -5.12
CA GLU A 955 40.14 -95.74 -6.56
C GLU A 955 41.28 -94.80 -6.96
N PHE A 956 42.28 -95.28 -7.69
CA PHE A 956 43.40 -94.47 -8.18
C PHE A 956 43.48 -94.56 -9.69
N ASP A 957 43.73 -93.43 -10.37
CA ASP A 957 43.75 -93.42 -11.83
C ASP A 957 44.98 -94.19 -12.35
N GLU A 958 44.75 -95.32 -13.03
CA GLU A 958 45.79 -96.13 -13.67
C GLU A 958 46.70 -95.30 -14.60
N ALA A 959 46.11 -94.32 -15.29
CA ALA A 959 46.80 -93.46 -16.25
C ALA A 959 47.73 -92.43 -15.58
N ASP A 960 47.55 -92.17 -14.27
CA ASP A 960 48.38 -91.24 -13.50
C ASP A 960 49.22 -91.91 -12.40
N LEU A 961 48.88 -93.11 -11.95
CA LEU A 961 49.56 -93.76 -10.83
C LEU A 961 51.04 -94.01 -11.11
N GLU A 962 51.39 -94.39 -12.35
CA GLU A 962 52.79 -94.50 -12.79
C GLU A 962 53.58 -93.19 -12.70
N ARG A 963 52.91 -92.03 -12.85
CA ARG A 963 53.52 -90.70 -12.70
C ARG A 963 53.72 -90.38 -11.23
N VAL A 964 52.67 -90.52 -10.43
CA VAL A 964 52.68 -90.25 -8.99
C VAL A 964 53.66 -91.17 -8.24
N GLU A 965 53.80 -92.44 -8.63
CA GLU A 965 54.78 -93.39 -8.10
C GLU A 965 56.22 -93.00 -8.44
N ARG A 966 56.47 -92.65 -9.72
CA ARG A 966 57.80 -92.25 -10.21
C ARG A 966 58.29 -90.95 -9.57
N ASP A 967 57.38 -90.03 -9.31
CA ASP A 967 57.65 -88.74 -8.68
C ASP A 967 57.71 -88.83 -7.13
N GLY A 968 57.55 -90.04 -6.57
CA GLY A 968 57.70 -90.31 -5.12
C GLY A 968 56.52 -89.84 -4.26
N ARG A 969 55.37 -89.53 -4.86
CA ARG A 969 54.18 -88.97 -4.18
C ARG A 969 53.07 -90.00 -3.93
N LEU A 970 53.27 -91.26 -4.33
CA LEU A 970 52.27 -92.33 -4.22
C LEU A 970 51.84 -92.62 -2.78
N GLU A 971 52.78 -92.82 -1.87
CA GLU A 971 52.47 -93.09 -0.46
C GLU A 971 51.72 -91.91 0.20
N PRO A 972 52.15 -90.63 0.06
CA PRO A 972 51.35 -89.48 0.48
C PRO A 972 49.94 -89.39 -0.13
N LEU A 973 49.78 -89.73 -1.42
CA LEU A 973 48.45 -89.77 -2.04
C LEU A 973 47.58 -90.88 -1.43
N ILE A 974 48.09 -92.11 -1.30
CA ILE A 974 47.36 -93.21 -0.66
C ILE A 974 47.00 -92.86 0.79
N LEU A 975 47.90 -92.21 1.53
CA LEU A 975 47.66 -91.80 2.92
C LEU A 975 46.52 -90.75 3.00
N HIS A 976 46.48 -89.81 2.04
CA HIS A 976 45.41 -88.82 1.87
C HIS A 976 44.05 -89.48 1.56
N GLU A 977 43.99 -90.31 0.51
CA GLU A 977 42.80 -91.06 0.12
C GLU A 977 42.28 -91.97 1.26
N MET A 978 43.17 -92.64 1.98
CA MET A 978 42.79 -93.46 3.13
C MET A 978 42.25 -92.62 4.29
N GLY A 979 42.69 -91.36 4.43
CA GLY A 979 42.09 -90.37 5.31
C GLY A 979 40.64 -90.04 4.92
N HIS A 980 40.33 -89.95 3.62
CA HIS A 980 38.95 -89.79 3.14
C HIS A 980 38.09 -91.03 3.40
N VAL A 981 38.65 -92.26 3.28
CA VAL A 981 37.96 -93.49 3.75
C VAL A 981 37.64 -93.42 5.24
N LEU A 982 38.59 -92.99 6.08
CA LEU A 982 38.42 -92.87 7.54
C LEU A 982 37.41 -91.79 7.96
N GLY A 983 36.95 -90.92 7.04
CA GLY A 983 35.88 -89.94 7.29
C GLY A 983 36.30 -88.48 7.21
N ILE A 984 37.60 -88.19 7.00
CA ILE A 984 38.11 -86.82 6.87
C ILE A 984 37.53 -86.21 5.59
N GLY A 985 36.98 -85.00 5.65
CA GLY A 985 36.28 -84.36 4.53
C GLY A 985 34.90 -84.96 4.23
N THR A 986 34.85 -86.28 4.03
CA THR A 986 33.68 -87.06 3.61
C THR A 986 32.55 -87.08 4.64
N LEU A 987 32.85 -87.19 5.94
CA LEU A 987 31.82 -87.30 7.00
C LEU A 987 31.64 -86.01 7.82
N TRP A 988 32.49 -85.00 7.65
CA TRP A 988 32.45 -83.74 8.40
C TRP A 988 31.07 -83.05 8.37
N GLY A 989 30.44 -82.99 7.19
CA GLY A 989 29.09 -82.42 7.03
C GLY A 989 28.01 -83.21 7.76
N HIS A 990 28.11 -84.54 7.78
CA HIS A 990 27.16 -85.43 8.45
C HIS A 990 27.32 -85.45 9.98
N HIS A 991 28.52 -85.17 10.48
CA HIS A 991 28.79 -84.93 11.91
C HIS A 991 28.50 -83.47 12.34
N GLY A 992 28.11 -82.60 11.40
CA GLY A 992 27.75 -81.19 11.67
C GLY A 992 28.95 -80.27 11.95
N LEU A 993 30.15 -80.69 11.55
CA LEU A 993 31.42 -80.03 11.86
C LEU A 993 31.79 -78.89 10.87
N LEU A 994 30.87 -78.48 10.00
CA LEU A 994 31.06 -77.42 9.02
C LEU A 994 30.07 -76.28 9.22
N ARG A 995 30.55 -75.05 9.05
CA ARG A 995 29.73 -73.83 9.09
C ARG A 995 29.90 -73.01 7.81
N ASN A 996 28.78 -72.47 7.33
CA ASN A 996 28.65 -71.79 6.03
C ASN A 996 29.21 -72.63 4.86
N PRO A 997 28.75 -73.88 4.65
CA PRO A 997 29.22 -74.72 3.56
C PRO A 997 28.91 -74.11 2.19
N SER A 998 29.92 -74.12 1.31
CA SER A 998 29.90 -73.58 -0.05
C SER A 998 28.99 -74.36 -0.98
N SER A 999 28.70 -75.63 -0.67
CA SER A 999 27.66 -76.44 -1.34
C SER A 999 26.24 -75.87 -1.23
N GLN A 1000 26.03 -74.80 -0.45
CA GLN A 1000 24.76 -74.04 -0.39
C GLN A 1000 24.82 -72.66 -1.06
N SER A 1001 26.02 -72.15 -1.41
CA SER A 1001 26.23 -70.89 -2.14
C SER A 1001 27.73 -70.67 -2.45
N ASP A 1002 28.05 -70.39 -3.72
CA ASP A 1002 29.40 -70.05 -4.20
C ASP A 1002 30.02 -68.80 -3.53
N ALA A 1003 29.20 -68.02 -2.80
CA ALA A 1003 29.62 -66.83 -2.05
C ALA A 1003 29.84 -67.09 -0.54
N ALA A 1004 29.77 -68.35 -0.07
CA ALA A 1004 29.89 -68.69 1.35
C ALA A 1004 31.35 -68.92 1.82
N ASP A 1005 31.68 -68.42 3.01
CA ASP A 1005 33.00 -68.60 3.66
C ASP A 1005 33.00 -69.83 4.58
N THR A 1006 33.33 -71.00 4.01
CA THR A 1006 33.28 -72.29 4.72
C THR A 1006 34.41 -72.46 5.72
N HIS A 1007 34.09 -72.98 6.90
CA HIS A 1007 35.06 -73.28 7.94
C HIS A 1007 34.61 -74.44 8.83
N PHE A 1008 35.59 -75.14 9.40
CA PHE A 1008 35.38 -76.26 10.30
C PHE A 1008 35.13 -75.77 11.74
N THR A 1009 34.34 -76.51 12.50
CA THR A 1009 33.88 -76.13 13.86
C THR A 1009 34.31 -77.10 14.95
N GLY A 1010 35.00 -78.20 14.61
CA GLY A 1010 35.55 -79.15 15.57
C GLY A 1010 36.54 -78.47 16.53
N ARG A 1011 36.42 -78.80 17.82
CA ARG A 1011 37.06 -78.02 18.89
C ARG A 1011 38.55 -78.37 19.04
N LEU A 1012 38.90 -79.62 18.78
CA LEU A 1012 40.29 -80.10 18.90
C LEU A 1012 41.12 -79.61 17.72
N ALA A 1013 40.60 -79.74 16.49
CA ALA A 1013 41.22 -79.20 15.29
C ALA A 1013 41.36 -77.66 15.35
N THR A 1014 40.35 -76.93 15.85
CA THR A 1014 40.45 -75.47 16.04
C THR A 1014 41.56 -75.08 17.03
N GLY A 1015 41.68 -75.81 18.14
CA GLY A 1015 42.78 -75.59 19.10
C GLY A 1015 44.16 -75.88 18.49
N ALA A 1016 44.27 -76.91 17.64
CA ALA A 1016 45.49 -77.21 16.89
C ALA A 1016 45.82 -76.13 15.84
N PHE A 1017 44.82 -75.58 15.16
CA PHE A 1017 44.98 -74.50 14.17
C PHE A 1017 45.51 -73.22 14.81
N ASP A 1018 44.93 -72.77 15.92
CA ASP A 1018 45.44 -71.58 16.63
C ASP A 1018 46.86 -71.82 17.17
N ALA A 1019 47.16 -73.03 17.68
CA ALA A 1019 48.52 -73.42 18.09
C ALA A 1019 49.54 -73.54 16.94
N ALA A 1020 49.07 -73.76 15.70
CA ALA A 1020 49.88 -73.73 14.48
C ALA A 1020 50.17 -72.29 13.98
N GLY A 1021 49.67 -71.26 14.66
CA GLY A 1021 49.78 -69.83 14.30
C GLY A 1021 48.43 -69.16 13.98
N GLY A 1022 47.34 -69.92 14.00
CA GLY A 1022 46.02 -69.50 13.54
C GLY A 1022 45.38 -68.34 14.33
N ASP A 1023 45.83 -68.05 15.55
CA ASP A 1023 45.26 -66.97 16.38
C ASP A 1023 45.36 -65.59 15.69
N GLY A 1024 46.43 -65.35 14.94
CA GLY A 1024 46.60 -64.14 14.12
C GLY A 1024 45.75 -64.07 12.84
N TYR A 1025 45.07 -65.16 12.45
CA TYR A 1025 44.24 -65.20 11.24
C TYR A 1025 43.03 -64.28 11.37
N THR A 1026 42.94 -63.33 10.42
CA THR A 1026 41.93 -62.26 10.33
C THR A 1026 41.15 -62.28 9.01
N GLY A 1027 41.42 -63.23 8.11
CA GLY A 1027 40.80 -63.32 6.79
C GLY A 1027 39.39 -63.93 6.77
N GLY A 1028 38.84 -64.31 7.92
CA GLY A 1028 37.55 -64.99 8.06
C GLY A 1028 37.42 -65.66 9.43
N ALA A 1029 36.62 -66.71 9.51
CA ALA A 1029 36.59 -67.58 10.69
C ALA A 1029 37.84 -68.48 10.81
N LYS A 1030 38.10 -69.04 12.00
CA LYS A 1030 39.18 -70.00 12.24
C LYS A 1030 38.93 -71.32 11.49
N VAL A 1031 40.00 -72.06 11.20
CA VAL A 1031 39.99 -73.30 10.40
C VAL A 1031 39.21 -73.14 9.07
N PRO A 1032 39.63 -72.21 8.19
CA PRO A 1032 38.98 -72.04 6.89
C PRO A 1032 39.12 -73.33 6.07
N VAL A 1033 37.98 -73.83 5.64
CA VAL A 1033 37.82 -74.97 4.74
C VAL A 1033 37.71 -74.43 3.32
N GLU A 1034 38.15 -75.22 2.34
CA GLU A 1034 38.16 -74.78 0.96
C GLU A 1034 36.75 -74.53 0.43
N ASN A 1035 36.58 -73.39 -0.24
CA ASN A 1035 35.32 -72.88 -0.76
C ASN A 1035 35.45 -72.41 -2.21
N THR A 1036 36.58 -72.72 -2.85
CA THR A 1036 36.89 -72.46 -4.25
C THR A 1036 37.57 -73.69 -4.87
N GLY A 1037 37.28 -74.02 -6.12
CA GLY A 1037 37.63 -75.33 -6.71
C GLY A 1037 36.39 -76.06 -7.26
N GLY A 1038 36.40 -77.40 -7.25
CA GLY A 1038 35.31 -78.26 -7.69
C GLY A 1038 34.51 -78.91 -6.54
N PRO A 1039 33.51 -79.77 -6.85
CA PRO A 1039 32.62 -80.37 -5.86
C PRO A 1039 33.32 -81.23 -4.79
N GLY A 1040 34.36 -81.98 -5.14
CA GLY A 1040 35.18 -82.72 -4.16
C GLY A 1040 36.10 -81.81 -3.34
N THR A 1041 36.66 -80.76 -3.96
CA THR A 1041 37.54 -79.79 -3.28
C THR A 1041 36.80 -78.96 -2.23
N HIS A 1042 35.60 -78.47 -2.56
CA HIS A 1042 34.78 -77.63 -1.68
C HIS A 1042 34.29 -78.41 -0.46
N ASN A 1043 34.35 -77.80 0.73
CA ASN A 1043 33.86 -78.36 2.01
C ASN A 1043 34.66 -79.55 2.58
N SER A 1044 35.41 -80.28 1.76
CA SER A 1044 36.12 -81.51 2.16
C SER A 1044 37.59 -81.32 2.55
N HIS A 1045 38.19 -80.20 2.13
CA HIS A 1045 39.62 -79.92 2.31
C HIS A 1045 39.91 -78.68 3.14
N TRP A 1046 41.09 -78.61 3.75
CA TRP A 1046 41.59 -77.37 4.33
C TRP A 1046 41.87 -76.33 3.23
N ARG A 1047 41.54 -75.05 3.48
CA ARG A 1047 41.66 -74.00 2.46
C ARG A 1047 43.11 -73.81 2.03
N ALA A 1048 43.44 -74.15 0.79
CA ALA A 1048 44.83 -74.29 0.34
C ALA A 1048 45.56 -72.94 0.33
N SER A 1049 44.84 -71.83 0.12
CA SER A 1049 45.36 -70.46 0.22
C SER A 1049 45.73 -70.01 1.64
N VAL A 1050 45.34 -70.75 2.68
CA VAL A 1050 45.65 -70.46 4.09
C VAL A 1050 46.58 -71.52 4.70
N PHE A 1051 46.46 -72.79 4.31
CA PHE A 1051 47.28 -73.88 4.83
C PHE A 1051 48.57 -74.11 4.02
N GLY A 1052 48.58 -73.85 2.70
CA GLY A 1052 49.79 -73.89 1.88
C GLY A 1052 50.30 -75.29 1.54
N ASN A 1053 50.86 -76.00 2.52
CA ASN A 1053 51.37 -77.39 2.38
C ASN A 1053 51.07 -78.19 3.66
N GLU A 1054 49.98 -78.96 3.65
CA GLU A 1054 49.50 -79.85 4.70
C GLU A 1054 48.82 -81.04 4.00
N LEU A 1055 48.77 -82.22 4.62
CA LEU A 1055 48.24 -83.43 3.98
C LEU A 1055 46.86 -83.25 3.33
N MET A 1056 45.88 -82.67 4.03
CA MET A 1056 44.46 -82.64 3.60
C MET A 1056 44.03 -81.30 2.99
N ILE A 1057 44.92 -80.64 2.24
CA ILE A 1057 44.52 -79.64 1.22
C ILE A 1057 44.24 -80.38 -0.09
N GLY A 1058 43.31 -79.90 -0.92
CA GLY A 1058 42.97 -80.53 -2.21
C GLY A 1058 44.04 -80.45 -3.31
N TRP A 1059 45.32 -80.26 -2.95
CA TRP A 1059 46.45 -80.07 -3.85
C TRP A 1059 47.67 -80.87 -3.36
N LEU A 1060 48.02 -81.97 -4.05
CA LEU A 1060 49.14 -82.84 -3.70
C LEU A 1060 50.50 -82.16 -3.93
N ARG A 1061 51.39 -82.26 -2.93
CA ARG A 1061 52.74 -81.67 -2.93
C ARG A 1061 53.82 -82.70 -2.62
N ASP A 1062 55.08 -82.26 -2.65
CA ASP A 1062 56.20 -83.05 -2.13
C ASP A 1062 56.12 -83.12 -0.61
N SER A 1063 56.03 -84.33 -0.06
CA SER A 1063 56.02 -84.64 1.38
C SER A 1063 55.13 -83.71 2.23
N PRO A 1064 53.80 -83.69 2.01
CA PRO A 1064 52.89 -82.87 2.79
C PRO A 1064 52.74 -83.46 4.21
N PRO A 1065 52.88 -82.66 5.29
CA PRO A 1065 52.86 -83.16 6.66
C PRO A 1065 51.44 -83.56 7.11
N MET A 1066 51.30 -84.71 7.77
CA MET A 1066 50.08 -85.12 8.47
C MET A 1066 49.98 -84.34 9.79
N SER A 1067 49.39 -83.14 9.75
CA SER A 1067 49.44 -82.24 10.91
C SER A 1067 48.54 -82.69 12.06
N ALA A 1068 48.82 -82.15 13.24
CA ALA A 1068 47.97 -82.30 14.41
C ALA A 1068 46.54 -81.74 14.21
N ILE A 1069 46.31 -80.88 13.21
CA ILE A 1069 44.98 -80.38 12.86
C ILE A 1069 44.18 -81.49 12.18
N THR A 1070 44.80 -82.18 11.22
CA THR A 1070 44.25 -83.33 10.50
C THR A 1070 43.99 -84.50 11.44
N ILE A 1071 44.97 -84.92 12.25
CA ILE A 1071 44.77 -86.04 13.20
C ILE A 1071 43.69 -85.72 14.25
N GLN A 1072 43.65 -84.49 14.78
CA GLN A 1072 42.59 -84.09 15.73
C GLN A 1072 41.20 -83.98 15.08
N SER A 1073 41.10 -83.89 13.74
CA SER A 1073 39.81 -83.96 13.05
C SER A 1073 39.17 -85.36 13.12
N LEU A 1074 39.99 -86.43 13.19
CA LEU A 1074 39.51 -87.80 13.47
C LEU A 1074 39.03 -87.95 14.92
N ALA A 1075 39.66 -87.25 15.88
CA ALA A 1075 39.19 -87.19 17.26
C ALA A 1075 37.90 -86.39 17.43
N ASP A 1076 37.74 -85.26 16.70
CA ASP A 1076 36.48 -84.51 16.61
C ASP A 1076 35.38 -85.32 15.86
N LEU A 1077 35.73 -86.31 15.04
CA LEU A 1077 34.79 -87.27 14.41
C LEU A 1077 34.37 -88.41 15.34
N GLY A 1078 35.31 -89.02 16.08
CA GLY A 1078 35.01 -90.04 17.10
C GLY A 1078 36.08 -91.10 17.40
N TYR A 1079 37.27 -91.05 16.80
CA TYR A 1079 38.36 -92.02 17.02
C TYR A 1079 39.19 -91.74 18.28
N THR A 1080 39.87 -92.77 18.80
CA THR A 1080 41.00 -92.60 19.75
C THR A 1080 42.30 -92.54 18.95
N VAL A 1081 43.01 -91.41 19.00
CA VAL A 1081 44.19 -91.14 18.16
C VAL A 1081 45.40 -90.74 19.00
N ASP A 1082 46.59 -91.24 18.65
CA ASP A 1082 47.84 -90.65 19.16
C ASP A 1082 48.27 -89.45 18.30
N ALA A 1083 47.75 -88.27 18.66
CA ALA A 1083 48.18 -87.00 18.05
C ALA A 1083 49.62 -86.58 18.40
N GLY A 1084 50.35 -87.36 19.21
CA GLY A 1084 51.80 -87.24 19.40
C GLY A 1084 52.60 -87.75 18.19
N LEU A 1085 51.98 -88.55 17.31
CA LEU A 1085 52.55 -89.00 16.04
C LEU A 1085 52.38 -87.98 14.88
N ALA A 1086 51.83 -86.81 15.16
CA ALA A 1086 51.61 -85.75 14.16
C ALA A 1086 52.90 -85.08 13.67
N ASP A 1087 52.94 -84.74 12.39
CA ASP A 1087 54.06 -84.02 11.78
C ASP A 1087 54.18 -82.56 12.25
N ALA A 1088 55.41 -82.04 12.20
CA ALA A 1088 55.75 -80.69 12.63
C ALA A 1088 55.28 -79.62 11.62
N TYR A 1089 54.10 -79.04 11.87
CA TYR A 1089 53.42 -78.10 10.97
C TYR A 1089 53.20 -76.70 11.58
N ARG A 1090 53.18 -75.65 10.73
CA ARG A 1090 52.83 -74.25 11.05
C ARG A 1090 52.19 -73.58 9.84
N LEU A 1091 51.27 -72.63 10.08
CA LEU A 1091 50.63 -71.86 9.01
C LEU A 1091 51.62 -70.88 8.35
N PRO A 1092 51.49 -70.59 7.04
CA PRO A 1092 52.39 -69.65 6.34
C PRO A 1092 52.08 -68.18 6.64
N ASP A 1093 53.14 -67.36 6.76
CA ASP A 1093 53.01 -65.90 6.75
C ASP A 1093 52.48 -65.37 5.41
N ALA A 1094 51.86 -64.18 5.42
CA ALA A 1094 51.20 -63.59 4.26
C ALA A 1094 52.09 -63.40 3.00
N ALA A 1095 53.42 -63.34 3.16
CA ALA A 1095 54.36 -63.32 2.04
C ALA A 1095 54.64 -64.73 1.46
N GLY A 1096 54.63 -65.77 2.30
CA GLY A 1096 54.69 -67.17 1.86
C GLY A 1096 53.40 -67.61 1.16
N ALA A 1097 52.25 -67.06 1.58
CA ALA A 1097 50.95 -67.32 0.97
C ALA A 1097 50.85 -66.93 -0.52
N ALA A 1098 51.71 -66.03 -1.00
CA ALA A 1098 51.81 -65.67 -2.42
C ALA A 1098 52.58 -66.71 -3.28
N SER A 1099 53.34 -67.62 -2.64
CA SER A 1099 54.25 -68.56 -3.31
C SER A 1099 53.65 -69.95 -3.56
N ILE A 1100 52.36 -70.16 -3.24
CA ILE A 1100 51.71 -71.49 -3.17
C ILE A 1100 51.52 -72.16 -4.56
N ARG A 1101 51.90 -71.55 -5.69
CA ARG A 1101 51.54 -72.03 -7.05
C ARG A 1101 52.64 -72.66 -7.91
N GLU A 1102 53.77 -73.05 -7.32
CA GLU A 1102 54.75 -73.91 -8.00
C GLU A 1102 54.72 -75.35 -7.42
N ASN A 1103 54.87 -76.34 -8.31
CA ASN A 1103 55.03 -77.78 -8.07
C ASN A 1103 53.94 -78.54 -7.26
N ALA A 1104 52.73 -78.00 -7.13
CA ALA A 1104 51.56 -78.78 -6.70
C ALA A 1104 50.82 -79.41 -7.89
N ILE A 1105 50.12 -80.52 -7.63
CA ILE A 1105 49.15 -81.13 -8.55
C ILE A 1105 47.76 -80.93 -7.92
N ASP A 1106 46.74 -80.64 -8.72
CA ASP A 1106 45.37 -80.55 -8.23
C ASP A 1106 44.80 -81.97 -8.00
N LEU A 1107 44.07 -82.19 -6.91
CA LEU A 1107 43.37 -83.47 -6.66
C LEU A 1107 41.94 -83.46 -7.24
N GLY A 1108 41.37 -82.27 -7.47
CA GLY A 1108 40.14 -82.08 -8.23
C GLY A 1108 38.87 -82.59 -7.54
N ASN A 1109 38.58 -83.88 -7.71
CA ASN A 1109 37.38 -84.56 -7.20
C ASN A 1109 37.71 -85.97 -6.65
N ASP A 1110 38.64 -85.95 -5.71
CA ASP A 1110 39.13 -86.96 -4.77
C ASP A 1110 38.09 -87.50 -3.77
N ILE A 1111 36.92 -86.89 -3.68
CA ILE A 1111 35.83 -87.43 -2.86
C ILE A 1111 34.98 -88.43 -3.66
N LEU A 1112 34.98 -89.70 -3.23
CA LEU A 1112 34.14 -90.75 -3.81
C LEU A 1112 32.67 -90.54 -3.42
N GLY A 1113 31.92 -89.83 -4.28
CA GLY A 1113 30.50 -89.53 -4.13
C GLY A 1113 29.55 -90.72 -4.30
N ASN A 1114 29.78 -91.81 -3.57
CA ASN A 1114 28.91 -92.99 -3.50
C ASN A 1114 27.94 -92.91 -2.30
N PRO A 1115 26.73 -93.51 -2.39
CA PRO A 1115 25.78 -93.52 -1.27
C PRO A 1115 26.28 -94.35 -0.08
N ILE A 1116 26.39 -93.75 1.10
CA ILE A 1116 26.98 -94.37 2.28
C ILE A 1116 25.93 -95.19 3.05
N VAL A 1117 26.12 -96.50 3.10
CA VAL A 1117 25.28 -97.48 3.79
C VAL A 1117 25.57 -97.46 5.29
N VAL A 1118 24.54 -97.36 6.13
CA VAL A 1118 24.67 -97.36 7.60
C VAL A 1118 24.10 -98.65 8.18
N VAL A 1119 24.90 -99.40 8.95
CA VAL A 1119 24.55 -100.77 9.39
C VAL A 1119 24.68 -101.03 10.89
N ASP A 1120 23.86 -101.95 11.42
CA ASP A 1120 24.01 -102.48 12.78
C ASP A 1120 25.15 -103.51 12.90
N ARG A 1121 25.57 -103.84 14.14
CA ARG A 1121 26.64 -104.81 14.48
C ARG A 1121 26.50 -106.21 13.81
N ASN A 1122 25.34 -106.54 13.25
CA ASN A 1122 25.04 -107.82 12.59
C ASN A 1122 24.91 -107.67 11.06
N GLY A 1123 25.48 -106.62 10.46
CA GLY A 1123 25.53 -106.41 9.01
C GLY A 1123 24.23 -105.93 8.36
N ARG A 1124 23.25 -105.45 9.15
CA ARG A 1124 21.94 -105.05 8.62
C ARG A 1124 21.91 -103.58 8.24
N ILE A 1125 21.51 -103.29 7.00
CA ILE A 1125 21.28 -101.93 6.49
C ILE A 1125 20.09 -101.27 7.21
N VAL A 1126 20.33 -100.08 7.77
CA VAL A 1126 19.36 -99.28 8.54
C VAL A 1126 18.99 -97.97 7.83
N ARG A 1127 19.96 -97.31 7.18
CA ARG A 1127 19.70 -96.24 6.19
C ARG A 1127 20.80 -96.21 5.14
N VAL A 1128 20.56 -95.45 4.08
CA VAL A 1128 21.59 -95.01 3.14
C VAL A 1128 21.61 -93.48 3.17
N ILE A 1129 22.80 -92.90 3.24
CA ILE A 1129 23.05 -91.46 3.12
C ILE A 1129 23.34 -91.19 1.63
N PRO A 1130 22.63 -90.27 0.96
CA PRO A 1130 22.98 -89.89 -0.41
C PRO A 1130 24.30 -89.11 -0.43
N PRO A 1131 25.08 -89.18 -1.52
CA PRO A 1131 26.20 -88.26 -1.75
C PRO A 1131 25.73 -86.82 -1.99
#